data_AF-A0A3D3RMS4-F1
#
_entry.id   AF-A0A3D3RMS4-F1
#
_cell.length_a   1.000
_cell.length_b   1.000
_cell.length_c   1.000
_cell.angle_alpha   90.00
_cell.angle_beta   90.00
_cell.angle_gamma   90.00
#
_symmetry.space_group_name_H-M   'P 1'
#
loop_
_entity.id
_entity.type
_entity.pdbx_description
1 polymer ?
#
loop_
_entity_poly.entity_id
_entity_poly.type
_entity_poly.pdbx_seq_one_letter_code
_entity_poly.pdbx_strand_id
1 'polypeptide(L)'
;MRRRIRRLYRLEDGFSMITVLVAIAFIGIMAMMVLSISAINFRMKATNIKGQSSFYIAEKALNEIKAGLQSDVGEAMSNAYVKVLENYNVTDNTAGESLDGQRQKKFKQYFIETLEEDLKGLQVNTYNMNKIRGYVDLLEEINNDPNSEGELKIVNTENRAPVMTVIKDEKIVLKNLKVLHIDSTGHTSIIETDIALSVPEVTFPTPSTLPDVMNMIVVANQGVFCVDGLAGSDKGISIKGNVYAGSQFVVEPHTNVSFTNGERVVTSGKINIGNNASFRTSYQMALWAEGIDVSSATVELNGATYIADDLTVERGTNIGSNITINGEYYGFGSEQSAKESYFHQVGLKYNDNNTVDTNSSIIINGRNTTIDLSNVDRFMLGGNSYISKPVSTGSNDDGLLTGESLNIKGTQIAYLMPASVIGDGTGKNPMTFSEYQNTLKNGVLPVDLTQPIAEWDGKTLSDFGLDKTNPYSIVTYPIGNGEGFVYVYLNFKTGNDASKFFDWYYNENEDRKKQIDQYLNFYLSNDGVKIKNKDAFLRFVTNGNVFGYSKGKGSLLTPNEDELDQDLLYEQINYQNTWYSLTRKMIPNFDMLSEEEKKPERQVFENLIIDSMFEEMTNNGTGSMEFQTVDEKQQPIKAIVVKNNSEFVITKEVAEELRLLICTGDVRIEKDVDFQGIIMTKGTLTIENGATLTSTPVEASLLLQASSEDKKLALLFYDGEQYAIGNSTGNSNQTGESTTYQLEDCITYENWKKR
;
A
#
# COMPACT_ATOMS: atom_id res chain seq x y z
N MET A 1 36.91 -119.73 -57.47
CA MET A 1 36.74 -118.27 -57.61
C MET A 1 35.36 -117.71 -57.18
N ARG A 2 34.24 -118.44 -57.32
CA ARG A 2 32.88 -117.93 -56.97
C ARG A 2 32.55 -117.76 -55.47
N ARG A 3 33.44 -118.11 -54.53
CA ARG A 3 33.20 -118.01 -53.07
C ARG A 3 33.89 -116.82 -52.37
N ARG A 4 34.82 -116.09 -53.00
CA ARG A 4 35.50 -114.94 -52.38
C ARG A 4 34.89 -113.57 -52.71
N ILE A 5 34.22 -113.42 -53.86
CA ILE A 5 33.63 -112.13 -54.27
C ILE A 5 32.32 -111.81 -53.52
N ARG A 6 31.57 -112.82 -53.05
CA ARG A 6 30.34 -112.60 -52.25
C ARG A 6 30.58 -112.19 -50.80
N ARG A 7 31.83 -112.25 -50.30
CA ARG A 7 32.15 -111.77 -48.93
C ARG A 7 32.59 -110.30 -48.89
N LEU A 8 32.99 -109.71 -50.02
CA LEU A 8 33.41 -108.31 -50.08
C LEU A 8 32.22 -107.34 -50.23
N TYR A 9 31.16 -107.72 -50.96
CA TYR A 9 29.94 -106.90 -51.05
C TYR A 9 29.09 -106.85 -49.76
N ARG A 10 29.35 -107.73 -48.78
CA ARG A 10 28.57 -107.78 -47.53
C ARG A 10 29.18 -106.95 -46.39
N LEU A 11 30.35 -106.36 -46.60
CA LEU A 11 31.05 -105.51 -45.61
C LEU A 11 30.90 -104.01 -45.90
N GLU A 12 30.59 -103.61 -47.13
CA GLU A 12 30.36 -102.19 -47.49
C GLU A 12 28.94 -101.70 -47.18
N ASP A 13 27.94 -102.59 -47.24
CA ASP A 13 26.54 -102.23 -46.91
C ASP A 13 26.35 -101.89 -45.42
N GLY A 14 27.19 -102.45 -44.55
CA GLY A 14 27.17 -102.16 -43.10
C GLY A 14 27.89 -100.87 -42.71
N PHE A 15 29.04 -100.57 -43.35
CA PHE A 15 29.80 -99.35 -43.07
C PHE A 15 29.10 -98.11 -43.61
N SER A 16 28.53 -98.18 -44.83
CA SER A 16 27.71 -97.12 -45.42
C SER A 16 26.50 -96.77 -44.54
N MET A 17 25.80 -97.79 -44.04
CA MET A 17 24.66 -97.62 -43.13
C MET A 17 25.07 -96.95 -41.81
N ILE A 18 26.22 -97.31 -41.21
CA ILE A 18 26.73 -96.68 -39.99
C ILE A 18 27.13 -95.21 -40.24
N THR A 19 27.84 -94.90 -41.32
CA THR A 19 28.18 -93.50 -41.65
C THR A 19 26.95 -92.62 -41.90
N VAL A 20 25.92 -93.16 -42.55
CA VAL A 20 24.64 -92.45 -42.75
C VAL A 20 23.93 -92.24 -41.42
N LEU A 21 23.96 -93.22 -40.51
CA LEU A 21 23.30 -93.14 -39.21
C LEU A 21 24.03 -92.14 -38.27
N VAL A 22 25.37 -92.10 -38.30
CA VAL A 22 26.16 -91.09 -37.58
C VAL A 22 25.94 -89.70 -38.18
N ALA A 23 25.86 -89.55 -39.51
CA ALA A 23 25.58 -88.28 -40.16
C ALA A 23 24.17 -87.73 -39.82
N ILE A 24 23.15 -88.60 -39.83
CA ILE A 24 21.78 -88.24 -39.42
C ILE A 24 21.72 -87.88 -37.93
N ALA A 25 22.43 -88.62 -37.06
CA ALA A 25 22.53 -88.29 -35.65
C ALA A 25 23.22 -86.93 -35.42
N PHE A 26 24.28 -86.63 -36.18
CA PHE A 26 24.99 -85.37 -36.08
C PHE A 26 24.14 -84.18 -36.56
N ILE A 27 23.41 -84.35 -37.67
CA ILE A 27 22.44 -83.36 -38.15
C ILE A 27 21.29 -83.19 -37.13
N GLY A 28 20.83 -84.28 -36.51
CA GLY A 28 19.82 -84.24 -35.46
C GLY A 28 20.29 -83.47 -34.21
N ILE A 29 21.53 -83.69 -33.78
CA ILE A 29 22.15 -82.95 -32.66
C ILE A 29 22.33 -81.48 -33.01
N MET A 30 22.79 -81.16 -34.23
CA MET A 30 22.92 -79.77 -34.68
C MET A 30 21.56 -79.06 -34.78
N ALA A 31 20.54 -79.73 -35.32
CA ALA A 31 19.18 -79.20 -35.38
C ALA A 31 18.63 -78.95 -33.96
N MET A 32 18.88 -79.86 -33.02
CA MET A 32 18.46 -79.72 -31.63
C MET A 32 19.22 -78.58 -30.91
N MET A 33 20.51 -78.39 -31.20
CA MET A 33 21.30 -77.26 -30.69
C MET A 33 20.76 -75.92 -31.21
N VAL A 34 20.50 -75.81 -32.51
CA VAL A 34 19.95 -74.58 -33.11
C VAL A 34 18.56 -74.27 -32.55
N LEU A 35 17.70 -75.28 -32.40
CA LEU A 35 16.40 -75.13 -31.75
C LEU A 35 16.53 -74.71 -30.28
N SER A 36 17.50 -75.26 -29.55
CA SER A 36 17.73 -74.90 -28.14
C SER A 36 18.26 -73.47 -27.99
N ILE A 37 19.22 -73.05 -28.81
CA ILE A 37 19.71 -71.65 -28.84
C ILE A 37 18.57 -70.70 -29.23
N SER A 38 17.73 -71.09 -30.21
CA SER A 38 16.57 -70.29 -30.61
C SER A 38 15.53 -70.20 -29.49
N ALA A 39 15.27 -71.29 -28.76
CA ALA A 39 14.36 -71.31 -27.61
C ALA A 39 14.91 -70.47 -26.44
N ILE A 40 16.21 -70.51 -26.18
CA ILE A 40 16.87 -69.68 -25.16
C ILE A 40 16.81 -68.20 -25.55
N ASN A 41 17.11 -67.86 -26.81
CA ASN A 41 16.98 -66.49 -27.32
C ASN A 41 15.53 -65.98 -27.29
N PHE A 42 14.56 -66.83 -27.66
CA PHE A 42 13.14 -66.49 -27.57
C PHE A 42 12.72 -66.24 -26.12
N ARG A 43 13.14 -67.11 -25.18
CA ARG A 43 12.91 -66.91 -23.74
C ARG A 43 13.58 -65.64 -23.22
N MET A 44 14.84 -65.39 -23.57
CA MET A 44 15.53 -64.15 -23.18
C MET A 44 14.84 -62.90 -23.72
N LYS A 45 14.36 -62.92 -24.97
CA LYS A 45 13.66 -61.79 -25.58
C LYS A 45 12.26 -61.60 -24.97
N ALA A 46 11.54 -62.68 -24.70
CA ALA A 46 10.24 -62.64 -24.00
C ALA A 46 10.41 -62.12 -22.56
N THR A 47 11.43 -62.57 -21.82
CA THR A 47 11.76 -62.07 -20.48
C THR A 47 12.18 -60.61 -20.51
N ASN A 48 12.96 -60.17 -21.51
CA ASN A 48 13.35 -58.77 -21.65
C ASN A 48 12.15 -57.86 -21.94
N ILE A 49 11.22 -58.28 -22.80
CA ILE A 49 9.97 -57.55 -23.09
C ILE A 49 9.10 -57.45 -21.82
N LYS A 50 8.96 -58.55 -21.07
CA LYS A 50 8.21 -58.56 -19.80
C LYS A 50 8.85 -57.75 -18.68
N GLY A 51 10.19 -57.72 -18.63
CA GLY A 51 10.93 -56.85 -17.71
C GLY A 51 10.68 -55.38 -18.03
N GLN A 52 10.73 -55.00 -19.32
CA GLN A 52 10.42 -53.63 -19.75
C GLN A 52 8.99 -53.21 -19.44
N SER A 53 8.00 -54.09 -19.63
CA SER A 53 6.59 -53.77 -19.30
C SER A 53 6.36 -53.64 -17.79
N SER A 54 7.05 -54.45 -16.97
CA SER A 54 6.93 -54.39 -15.51
C SER A 54 7.55 -53.11 -14.93
N PHE A 55 8.69 -52.65 -15.49
CA PHE A 55 9.24 -51.34 -15.13
C PHE A 55 8.36 -50.19 -15.59
N TYR A 56 7.68 -50.31 -16.74
CA TYR A 56 6.75 -49.29 -17.23
C TYR A 56 5.58 -49.06 -16.25
N ILE A 57 5.04 -50.13 -15.66
CA ILE A 57 3.98 -50.04 -14.64
C ILE A 57 4.49 -49.35 -13.37
N ALA A 58 5.68 -49.73 -12.89
CA ALA A 58 6.30 -49.09 -11.72
C ALA A 58 6.65 -47.61 -11.97
N GLU A 59 7.07 -47.25 -13.19
CA GLU A 59 7.29 -45.85 -13.60
C GLU A 59 5.98 -45.08 -13.71
N LYS A 60 4.92 -45.69 -14.23
CA LYS A 60 3.59 -45.06 -14.30
C LYS A 60 3.05 -44.74 -12.91
N ALA A 61 3.18 -45.68 -11.97
CA ALA A 61 2.84 -45.46 -10.57
C ALA A 61 3.63 -44.31 -9.94
N LEU A 62 4.92 -44.18 -10.27
CA LEU A 62 5.74 -43.08 -9.77
C LEU A 62 5.37 -41.73 -10.42
N ASN A 63 4.99 -41.73 -11.70
CA ASN A 63 4.49 -40.52 -12.36
C ASN A 63 3.16 -40.05 -11.77
N GLU A 64 2.29 -40.96 -11.33
CA GLU A 64 1.06 -40.63 -10.59
C GLU A 64 1.38 -40.03 -9.21
N ILE A 65 2.38 -40.58 -8.48
CA ILE A 65 2.90 -39.94 -7.25
C ILE A 65 3.43 -38.53 -7.54
N LYS A 66 4.18 -38.35 -8.64
CA LYS A 66 4.66 -37.03 -9.05
C LYS A 66 3.51 -36.07 -9.30
N ALA A 67 2.47 -36.50 -10.02
CA ALA A 67 1.30 -35.67 -10.30
C ALA A 67 0.53 -35.27 -9.03
N GLY A 68 0.35 -36.20 -8.07
CA GLY A 68 -0.26 -35.88 -6.77
C GLY A 68 0.57 -34.86 -5.97
N LEU A 69 1.89 -35.05 -5.93
CA LEU A 69 2.80 -34.09 -5.28
C LEU A 69 2.87 -32.74 -6.00
N GLN A 70 2.66 -32.68 -7.33
CA GLN A 70 2.54 -31.40 -8.05
C GLN A 70 1.30 -30.62 -7.59
N SER A 71 0.19 -31.31 -7.31
CA SER A 71 -1.01 -30.68 -6.74
C SER A 71 -0.73 -30.11 -5.36
N ASP A 72 -0.08 -30.88 -4.46
CA ASP A 72 0.29 -30.41 -3.12
C ASP A 72 1.25 -29.20 -3.18
N VAL A 73 2.24 -29.24 -4.07
CA VAL A 73 3.17 -28.11 -4.28
C VAL A 73 2.43 -26.87 -4.79
N GLY A 74 1.47 -27.05 -5.70
CA GLY A 74 0.64 -25.95 -6.21
C GLY A 74 -0.23 -25.30 -5.14
N GLU A 75 -0.87 -26.11 -4.29
CA GLU A 75 -1.68 -25.63 -3.16
C GLU A 75 -0.83 -24.91 -2.12
N ALA A 76 0.31 -25.50 -1.71
CA ALA A 76 1.24 -24.88 -0.79
C ALA A 76 1.83 -23.57 -1.34
N MET A 77 2.11 -23.51 -2.66
CA MET A 77 2.56 -22.29 -3.34
C MET A 77 1.47 -21.20 -3.28
N SER A 78 0.23 -21.54 -3.59
CA SER A 78 -0.89 -20.60 -3.52
C SER A 78 -1.06 -20.05 -2.10
N ASN A 79 -1.12 -20.93 -1.09
CA ASN A 79 -1.30 -20.56 0.31
C ASN A 79 -0.15 -19.69 0.84
N ALA A 80 1.09 -20.02 0.49
CA ALA A 80 2.26 -19.23 0.88
C ALA A 80 2.27 -17.86 0.21
N TYR A 81 1.89 -17.78 -1.06
CA TYR A 81 1.79 -16.53 -1.80
C TYR A 81 0.71 -15.61 -1.20
N VAL A 82 -0.47 -16.16 -0.90
CA VAL A 82 -1.57 -15.46 -0.23
C VAL A 82 -1.12 -14.90 1.12
N LYS A 83 -0.51 -15.71 1.98
CA LYS A 83 -0.04 -15.24 3.31
C LYS A 83 0.99 -14.12 3.23
N VAL A 84 1.80 -14.08 2.16
CA VAL A 84 2.73 -12.96 1.91
C VAL A 84 1.98 -11.72 1.44
N LEU A 85 0.95 -11.85 0.62
CA LEU A 85 0.09 -10.73 0.21
C LEU A 85 -0.74 -10.15 1.37
N GLU A 86 -1.27 -10.99 2.26
CA GLU A 86 -2.00 -10.53 3.45
C GLU A 86 -1.09 -9.75 4.42
N ASN A 87 0.18 -10.14 4.52
CA ASN A 87 1.18 -9.52 5.39
C ASN A 87 2.20 -8.66 4.63
N TYR A 88 1.83 -8.19 3.43
CA TYR A 88 2.75 -7.56 2.47
C TYR A 88 3.49 -6.33 3.03
N ASN A 89 2.90 -5.70 4.05
CA ASN A 89 3.38 -4.46 4.70
C ASN A 89 3.92 -4.67 6.13
N VAL A 90 4.02 -5.91 6.63
CA VAL A 90 4.61 -6.17 7.96
C VAL A 90 6.14 -6.13 7.86
N THR A 91 6.71 -4.97 8.17
CA THR A 91 8.16 -4.77 8.31
C THR A 91 8.63 -5.28 9.66
N ASP A 92 9.47 -6.32 9.64
CA ASP A 92 10.27 -6.64 10.81
C ASP A 92 11.47 -5.69 10.78
N ASN A 93 11.56 -4.76 11.76
CA ASN A 93 12.60 -3.73 11.91
C ASN A 93 14.03 -4.30 11.96
N THR A 94 14.50 -4.86 10.85
CA THR A 94 15.78 -5.52 10.71
C THR A 94 16.61 -4.66 9.77
N ALA A 95 17.54 -3.90 10.33
CA ALA A 95 18.36 -2.95 9.59
C ALA A 95 19.12 -3.66 8.43
N GLY A 96 18.82 -3.28 7.18
CA GLY A 96 19.66 -3.58 6.02
C GLY A 96 19.15 -4.60 4.99
N GLU A 97 18.00 -5.26 5.17
CA GLU A 97 17.41 -6.14 4.15
C GLU A 97 16.35 -5.38 3.32
N SER A 98 16.39 -5.49 1.98
CA SER A 98 15.35 -4.93 1.10
C SER A 98 14.00 -5.56 1.42
N LEU A 99 12.90 -4.80 1.25
CA LEU A 99 11.53 -5.29 1.43
C LEU A 99 11.27 -6.57 0.62
N ASP A 100 11.88 -6.68 -0.56
CA ASP A 100 11.83 -7.85 -1.43
C ASP A 100 12.51 -9.08 -0.79
N GLY A 101 13.71 -8.90 -0.23
CA GLY A 101 14.41 -9.96 0.48
C GLY A 101 13.63 -10.50 1.68
N GLN A 102 12.93 -9.63 2.41
CA GLN A 102 12.08 -10.02 3.54
C GLN A 102 10.84 -10.80 3.07
N ARG A 103 10.20 -10.37 1.97
CA ARG A 103 9.02 -11.04 1.38
C ARG A 103 9.37 -12.41 0.85
N GLN A 104 10.48 -12.54 0.13
CA GLN A 104 10.93 -13.82 -0.41
C GLN A 104 11.30 -14.81 0.71
N LYS A 105 11.83 -14.30 1.83
CA LYS A 105 12.11 -15.10 3.03
C LYS A 105 10.82 -15.57 3.73
N LYS A 106 9.82 -14.70 3.88
CA LYS A 106 8.49 -15.07 4.42
C LYS A 106 7.76 -16.07 3.52
N PHE A 107 7.86 -15.91 2.20
CA PHE A 107 7.32 -16.89 1.24
C PHE A 107 7.93 -18.27 1.43
N LYS A 108 9.27 -18.35 1.43
CA LYS A 108 10.01 -19.59 1.65
C LYS A 108 9.60 -20.27 2.95
N GLN A 109 9.45 -19.49 4.02
CA GLN A 109 9.01 -19.98 5.31
C GLN A 109 7.58 -20.55 5.24
N TYR A 110 6.60 -19.77 4.78
CA TYR A 110 5.20 -20.21 4.72
C TYR A 110 4.99 -21.39 3.77
N PHE A 111 5.73 -21.46 2.67
CA PHE A 111 5.69 -22.57 1.73
C PHE A 111 6.17 -23.86 2.38
N ILE A 112 7.33 -23.83 3.03
CA ILE A 112 7.89 -25.00 3.72
C ILE A 112 6.99 -25.43 4.88
N GLU A 113 6.46 -24.49 5.67
CA GLU A 113 5.55 -24.79 6.78
C GLU A 113 4.26 -25.48 6.31
N THR A 114 3.63 -24.95 5.25
CA THR A 114 2.38 -25.51 4.70
C THR A 114 2.63 -26.91 4.11
N LEU A 115 3.69 -27.06 3.32
CA LEU A 115 4.02 -28.34 2.68
C LEU A 115 4.50 -29.40 3.69
N GLU A 116 5.21 -28.99 4.76
CA GLU A 116 5.57 -29.86 5.88
C GLU A 116 4.33 -30.33 6.63
N GLU A 117 3.38 -29.44 6.91
CA GLU A 117 2.11 -29.76 7.56
C GLU A 117 1.26 -30.73 6.73
N ASP A 118 1.23 -30.56 5.40
CA ASP A 118 0.44 -31.41 4.51
C ASP A 118 1.03 -32.80 4.30
N LEU A 119 2.35 -32.96 4.40
CA LEU A 119 3.05 -34.22 4.17
C LEU A 119 3.44 -34.97 5.44
N LYS A 120 3.33 -34.36 6.63
CA LYS A 120 3.75 -34.99 7.91
C LYS A 120 3.02 -36.31 8.21
N GLY A 121 3.79 -37.29 8.66
CA GLY A 121 3.31 -38.55 9.22
C GLY A 121 3.06 -38.46 10.73
N LEU A 122 2.58 -39.57 11.32
CA LEU A 122 2.29 -39.66 12.75
C LEU A 122 3.56 -39.60 13.65
N GLN A 123 4.74 -39.78 13.08
CA GLN A 123 6.03 -39.71 13.79
C GLN A 123 6.85 -38.49 13.32
N VAL A 124 7.63 -37.92 14.23
CA VAL A 124 8.50 -36.77 13.96
C VAL A 124 9.46 -37.08 12.80
N ASN A 125 9.60 -36.15 11.86
CA ASN A 125 10.43 -36.27 10.65
C ASN A 125 10.06 -37.45 9.73
N THR A 126 8.81 -37.91 9.77
CA THR A 126 8.30 -38.90 8.81
C THR A 126 7.23 -38.30 7.91
N TYR A 127 7.10 -38.80 6.69
CA TYR A 127 6.01 -38.41 5.78
C TYR A 127 4.89 -39.47 5.75
N ASN A 128 3.67 -39.04 5.40
CA ASN A 128 2.50 -39.91 5.40
C ASN A 128 2.45 -40.82 4.17
N MET A 129 2.85 -42.09 4.35
CA MET A 129 2.80 -43.11 3.30
C MET A 129 1.38 -43.46 2.81
N ASN A 130 0.34 -43.22 3.60
CA ASN A 130 -1.03 -43.46 3.15
C ASN A 130 -1.48 -42.37 2.17
N LYS A 131 -1.07 -41.12 2.39
CA LYS A 131 -1.33 -40.00 1.46
C LYS A 131 -0.61 -40.24 0.12
N ILE A 132 0.66 -40.67 0.15
CA ILE A 132 1.41 -41.04 -1.07
C ILE A 132 0.78 -42.23 -1.82
N ARG A 133 0.24 -43.22 -1.12
CA ARG A 133 -0.49 -44.34 -1.74
C ARG A 133 -1.82 -43.91 -2.36
N GLY A 134 -2.47 -42.90 -1.78
CA GLY A 134 -3.71 -42.33 -2.29
C GLY A 134 -3.57 -41.59 -3.62
N TYR A 135 -2.35 -41.25 -4.05
CA TYR A 135 -2.10 -40.62 -5.34
C TYR A 135 -2.00 -41.57 -6.52
N VAL A 136 -2.01 -42.88 -6.28
CA VAL A 136 -1.76 -43.88 -7.31
C VAL A 136 -3.01 -44.71 -7.53
N ASP A 137 -3.85 -44.28 -8.48
CA ASP A 137 -5.06 -44.99 -8.86
C ASP A 137 -4.74 -46.41 -9.37
N LEU A 138 -3.57 -46.58 -10.01
CA LEU A 138 -3.04 -47.89 -10.42
C LEU A 138 -2.93 -48.91 -9.29
N LEU A 139 -2.78 -48.48 -8.03
CA LEU A 139 -2.73 -49.41 -6.90
C LEU A 139 -4.05 -50.14 -6.73
N GLU A 140 -5.18 -49.46 -6.89
CA GLU A 140 -6.50 -50.08 -6.79
C GLU A 140 -6.84 -50.86 -8.04
N GLU A 141 -6.53 -50.34 -9.24
CA GLU A 141 -6.79 -51.02 -10.51
C GLU A 141 -6.09 -52.39 -10.60
N ILE A 142 -4.83 -52.48 -10.17
CA ILE A 142 -4.02 -53.70 -10.27
C ILE A 142 -4.30 -54.66 -9.10
N ASN A 143 -4.49 -54.16 -7.87
CA ASN A 143 -4.64 -55.03 -6.70
C ASN A 143 -6.07 -55.51 -6.46
N ASN A 144 -7.09 -54.81 -6.99
CA ASN A 144 -8.50 -55.19 -6.82
C ASN A 144 -9.11 -55.90 -8.04
N ASP A 145 -8.43 -55.96 -9.19
CA ASP A 145 -8.87 -56.74 -10.35
C ASP A 145 -8.46 -58.22 -10.21
N PRO A 146 -9.41 -59.18 -10.10
CA PRO A 146 -9.10 -60.60 -10.03
C PRO A 146 -8.45 -61.18 -11.29
N ASN A 147 -8.41 -60.43 -12.41
CA ASN A 147 -7.77 -60.81 -13.67
C ASN A 147 -6.42 -60.10 -13.92
N SER A 148 -5.94 -59.29 -12.98
CA SER A 148 -4.68 -58.56 -13.07
C SER A 148 -3.46 -59.49 -13.17
N GLU A 149 -2.48 -59.15 -14.00
CA GLU A 149 -1.23 -59.91 -14.18
C GLU A 149 -0.16 -59.62 -13.10
N GLY A 150 -0.54 -59.16 -11.90
CA GLY A 150 0.44 -58.89 -10.83
C GLY A 150 -0.08 -58.16 -9.59
N GLU A 151 0.83 -57.80 -8.70
CA GLU A 151 0.60 -57.01 -7.48
C GLU A 151 1.52 -55.77 -7.46
N LEU A 152 0.98 -54.59 -7.19
CA LEU A 152 1.73 -53.32 -7.08
C LEU A 152 1.81 -52.90 -5.61
N LYS A 153 3.01 -52.60 -5.11
CA LYS A 153 3.27 -52.17 -3.73
C LYS A 153 4.11 -50.91 -3.67
N ILE A 154 3.65 -49.93 -2.89
CA ILE A 154 4.44 -48.74 -2.50
C ILE A 154 4.81 -48.90 -1.02
N VAL A 155 6.10 -49.08 -0.76
CA VAL A 155 6.67 -49.30 0.57
C VAL A 155 7.95 -48.49 0.73
N ASN A 156 8.57 -48.59 1.90
CA ASN A 156 9.89 -48.01 2.11
C ASN A 156 10.99 -49.02 1.82
N THR A 157 12.19 -48.52 1.53
CA THR A 157 13.39 -49.36 1.44
C THR A 157 13.57 -50.19 2.72
N GLU A 158 13.98 -51.45 2.58
CA GLU A 158 14.06 -52.43 3.69
C GLU A 158 14.81 -51.87 4.91
N ASN A 159 14.20 -52.00 6.09
CA ASN A 159 14.70 -51.50 7.38
C ASN A 159 14.91 -49.97 7.47
N ARG A 160 14.25 -49.18 6.61
CA ARG A 160 14.29 -47.71 6.69
C ARG A 160 12.90 -47.10 6.88
N ALA A 161 12.81 -46.15 7.80
CA ALA A 161 11.60 -45.35 8.02
C ALA A 161 11.36 -44.40 6.81
N PRO A 162 10.11 -43.97 6.58
CA PRO A 162 9.82 -42.92 5.60
C PRO A 162 10.31 -41.61 6.21
N VAL A 163 11.47 -41.11 5.78
CA VAL A 163 12.09 -39.92 6.40
C VAL A 163 11.81 -38.70 5.54
N MET A 164 11.28 -37.66 6.15
CA MET A 164 11.17 -36.32 5.56
C MET A 164 12.33 -35.48 6.05
N THR A 165 13.14 -34.95 5.13
CA THR A 165 14.23 -34.01 5.46
C THR A 165 13.85 -32.63 4.95
N VAL A 166 13.67 -31.67 5.87
CA VAL A 166 13.46 -30.26 5.53
C VAL A 166 14.81 -29.57 5.45
N ILE A 167 15.15 -29.05 4.26
CA ILE A 167 16.29 -28.14 4.08
C ILE A 167 15.70 -26.74 4.06
N LYS A 168 15.97 -26.02 5.15
CA LYS A 168 15.40 -24.70 5.41
C LYS A 168 15.63 -23.77 4.20
N ASP A 169 14.57 -23.10 3.77
CA ASP A 169 14.57 -22.10 2.70
C ASP A 169 14.92 -22.60 1.29
N GLU A 170 15.05 -23.93 1.08
CA GLU A 170 15.46 -24.52 -0.21
C GLU A 170 14.56 -25.65 -0.71
N LYS A 171 14.39 -26.74 0.06
CA LYS A 171 13.67 -27.94 -0.41
C LYS A 171 13.24 -28.91 0.69
N ILE A 172 12.20 -29.70 0.41
CA ILE A 172 11.80 -30.86 1.22
C ILE A 172 12.14 -32.15 0.47
N VAL A 173 12.85 -33.07 1.11
CA VAL A 173 13.25 -34.35 0.50
C VAL A 173 12.55 -35.52 1.20
N LEU A 174 11.74 -36.26 0.46
CA LEU A 174 11.09 -37.50 0.85
C LEU A 174 12.03 -38.66 0.53
N LYS A 175 12.58 -39.31 1.57
CA LYS A 175 13.59 -40.36 1.43
C LYS A 175 13.03 -41.76 1.58
N ASN A 176 13.67 -42.70 0.89
CA ASN A 176 13.44 -44.14 0.95
C ASN A 176 12.13 -44.62 0.31
N LEU A 177 11.65 -43.97 -0.75
CA LEU A 177 10.48 -44.46 -1.50
C LEU A 177 10.86 -45.67 -2.35
N LYS A 178 10.08 -46.76 -2.25
CA LYS A 178 10.27 -47.99 -3.01
C LYS A 178 8.95 -48.44 -3.65
N VAL A 179 8.92 -48.49 -4.98
CA VAL A 179 7.80 -49.02 -5.76
C VAL A 179 8.17 -50.42 -6.26
N LEU A 180 7.34 -51.42 -5.95
CA LEU A 180 7.50 -52.80 -6.39
C LEU A 180 6.32 -53.22 -7.26
N HIS A 181 6.61 -53.80 -8.41
CA HIS A 181 5.63 -54.51 -9.23
C HIS A 181 6.01 -55.99 -9.27
N ILE A 182 5.12 -56.86 -8.81
CA ILE A 182 5.30 -58.32 -8.79
C ILE A 182 4.42 -58.91 -9.88
N ASP A 183 4.99 -59.56 -10.89
CA ASP A 183 4.22 -60.19 -11.95
C ASP A 183 3.56 -61.51 -11.52
N SER A 184 2.61 -62.01 -12.31
CA SER A 184 1.92 -63.30 -12.13
C SER A 184 2.85 -64.53 -12.03
N THR A 185 4.14 -64.39 -12.35
CA THR A 185 5.15 -65.44 -12.26
C THR A 185 6.14 -65.25 -11.10
N GLY A 186 5.97 -64.21 -10.28
CA GLY A 186 6.76 -63.90 -9.09
C GLY A 186 8.01 -63.06 -9.35
N HIS A 187 8.24 -62.53 -10.55
CA HIS A 187 9.34 -61.59 -10.79
C HIS A 187 8.98 -60.22 -10.23
N THR A 188 9.92 -59.59 -9.52
CA THR A 188 9.71 -58.29 -8.88
C THR A 188 10.58 -57.23 -9.55
N SER A 189 9.95 -56.21 -10.13
CA SER A 189 10.63 -54.99 -10.58
C SER A 189 10.62 -53.98 -9.44
N ILE A 190 11.79 -53.42 -9.13
CA ILE A 190 11.96 -52.50 -8.00
C ILE A 190 12.50 -51.17 -8.49
N ILE A 191 11.79 -50.08 -8.14
CA ILE A 191 12.28 -48.71 -8.29
C ILE A 191 12.48 -48.13 -6.89
N GLU A 192 13.71 -47.72 -6.58
CA GLU A 192 14.06 -46.97 -5.37
C GLU A 192 14.42 -45.53 -5.76
N THR A 193 13.79 -44.55 -5.13
CA THR A 193 14.06 -43.13 -5.38
C THR A 193 13.82 -42.31 -4.11
N ASP A 194 14.50 -41.17 -4.03
CA ASP A 194 14.12 -40.07 -3.15
C ASP A 194 13.42 -39.00 -4.02
N ILE A 195 12.46 -38.26 -3.47
CA ILE A 195 11.75 -37.17 -4.17
C ILE A 195 12.11 -35.86 -3.48
N ALA A 196 12.67 -34.92 -4.22
CA ALA A 196 12.96 -33.57 -3.75
C ALA A 196 11.93 -32.58 -4.31
N LEU A 197 11.29 -31.85 -3.39
CA LEU A 197 10.32 -30.79 -3.64
C LEU A 197 11.03 -29.46 -3.36
N SER A 198 11.46 -28.79 -4.42
CA SER A 198 12.16 -27.51 -4.36
C SER A 198 11.17 -26.35 -4.22
N VAL A 199 11.58 -25.29 -3.52
CA VAL A 199 10.80 -24.06 -3.46
C VAL A 199 10.78 -23.42 -4.86
N PRO A 200 9.60 -23.09 -5.43
CA PRO A 200 9.51 -22.41 -6.71
C PRO A 200 10.13 -21.00 -6.62
N GLU A 201 10.76 -20.55 -7.71
CA GLU A 201 11.13 -19.15 -7.83
C GLU A 201 9.88 -18.34 -8.08
N VAL A 202 9.49 -17.52 -7.10
CA VAL A 202 8.34 -16.63 -7.21
C VAL A 202 8.85 -15.20 -7.09
N THR A 203 8.46 -14.38 -8.06
CA THR A 203 8.67 -12.94 -8.03
C THR A 203 7.40 -12.31 -7.48
N PHE A 204 7.51 -11.63 -6.36
CA PHE A 204 6.43 -10.73 -5.96
C PHE A 204 6.46 -9.56 -6.93
N PRO A 205 5.32 -9.03 -7.37
CA PRO A 205 5.32 -7.70 -7.95
C PRO A 205 6.00 -6.79 -6.91
N THR A 206 7.20 -6.32 -7.22
CA THR A 206 7.86 -5.22 -6.54
C THR A 206 7.80 -4.06 -7.49
N PRO A 207 6.75 -3.26 -7.44
CA PRO A 207 6.73 -2.15 -8.32
C PRO A 207 6.99 -0.96 -7.44
N SER A 208 8.27 -0.60 -7.34
CA SER A 208 8.59 0.78 -7.09
C SER A 208 7.75 1.67 -8.04
N THR A 209 7.46 1.19 -9.27
CA THR A 209 6.75 1.90 -10.35
C THR A 209 5.22 1.70 -10.44
N LEU A 210 4.59 0.84 -9.64
CA LEU A 210 3.15 0.55 -9.73
C LEU A 210 2.46 0.84 -8.39
N PRO A 211 1.24 1.41 -8.42
CA PRO A 211 0.40 1.53 -7.25
C PRO A 211 0.15 0.17 -6.61
N ASP A 212 0.14 0.13 -5.29
CA ASP A 212 -0.35 -1.03 -4.55
C ASP A 212 -1.89 -1.08 -4.62
N VAL A 213 -2.40 -1.40 -5.82
CA VAL A 213 -3.83 -1.53 -6.11
C VAL A 213 -4.49 -2.49 -5.13
N MET A 214 -3.75 -3.50 -4.67
CA MET A 214 -4.25 -4.53 -3.77
C MET A 214 -4.61 -4.02 -2.38
N ASN A 215 -3.81 -3.09 -1.84
CA ASN A 215 -4.08 -2.46 -0.54
C ASN A 215 -4.93 -1.18 -0.64
N MET A 216 -5.35 -0.79 -1.85
CA MET A 216 -6.29 0.31 -2.05
C MET A 216 -7.70 -0.13 -1.69
N ILE A 217 -8.44 0.74 -1.02
CA ILE A 217 -9.84 0.50 -0.68
C ILE A 217 -10.75 1.49 -1.39
N VAL A 218 -10.30 2.74 -1.53
CA VAL A 218 -11.07 3.81 -2.13
C VAL A 218 -10.18 4.64 -3.07
N VAL A 219 -10.66 4.82 -4.30
CA VAL A 219 -10.23 5.85 -5.25
C VAL A 219 -11.46 6.65 -5.60
N ALA A 220 -11.55 7.89 -5.14
CA ALA A 220 -12.65 8.79 -5.47
C ALA A 220 -12.12 10.13 -5.97
N ASN A 221 -12.09 10.34 -7.29
CA ASN A 221 -11.49 11.53 -7.89
C ASN A 221 -12.21 12.83 -7.48
N GLN A 222 -13.53 12.82 -7.25
CA GLN A 222 -14.26 14.01 -6.79
C GLN A 222 -14.35 14.11 -5.26
N GLY A 223 -13.64 13.26 -4.50
CA GLY A 223 -13.54 13.35 -3.05
C GLY A 223 -14.39 12.32 -2.30
N VAL A 224 -14.21 12.30 -0.98
CA VAL A 224 -14.86 11.36 -0.05
C VAL A 224 -15.65 12.16 0.99
N PHE A 225 -16.91 11.78 1.20
CA PHE A 225 -17.83 12.45 2.12
C PHE A 225 -18.37 11.45 3.14
N CYS A 226 -18.09 11.70 4.41
CA CYS A 226 -18.56 10.90 5.54
C CYS A 226 -19.75 11.61 6.21
N VAL A 227 -20.94 11.03 6.10
CA VAL A 227 -22.24 11.70 6.36
C VAL A 227 -23.11 10.96 7.37
N ASP A 228 -24.26 11.55 7.70
CA ASP A 228 -25.31 10.96 8.56
C ASP A 228 -24.87 10.61 9.99
N GLY A 229 -23.90 11.37 10.50
CA GLY A 229 -23.54 11.41 11.91
C GLY A 229 -24.74 11.73 12.80
N LEU A 230 -24.85 11.04 13.94
CA LEU A 230 -25.94 11.24 14.90
C LEU A 230 -25.38 11.75 16.22
N ALA A 231 -25.92 12.86 16.71
CA ALA A 231 -25.52 13.43 17.99
C ALA A 231 -25.70 12.41 19.14
N GLY A 232 -24.64 12.17 19.91
CA GLY A 232 -24.64 11.22 21.03
C GLY A 232 -24.51 9.74 20.63
N SER A 233 -24.23 9.44 19.36
CA SER A 233 -23.93 8.08 18.89
C SER A 233 -22.43 7.81 18.92
N ASP A 234 -22.04 6.65 19.47
CA ASP A 234 -20.66 6.14 19.41
C ASP A 234 -20.38 5.38 18.10
N LYS A 235 -21.41 5.10 17.29
CA LYS A 235 -21.20 4.53 15.95
C LYS A 235 -20.42 5.51 15.09
N GLY A 236 -19.49 4.96 14.31
CA GLY A 236 -18.65 5.70 13.39
C GLY A 236 -18.27 4.84 12.19
N ILE A 237 -17.63 5.48 11.22
CA ILE A 237 -17.08 4.88 10.02
C ILE A 237 -15.69 4.34 10.34
N SER A 238 -15.45 3.07 10.00
CA SER A 238 -14.14 2.43 10.17
C SER A 238 -13.55 2.06 8.82
N ILE A 239 -12.34 2.55 8.53
CA ILE A 239 -11.64 2.29 7.27
C ILE A 239 -10.35 1.52 7.53
N LYS A 240 -10.14 0.43 6.78
CA LYS A 240 -8.96 -0.44 6.84
C LYS A 240 -8.36 -0.61 5.44
N GLY A 241 -7.48 0.30 5.03
CA GLY A 241 -6.85 0.29 3.72
C GLY A 241 -6.40 1.67 3.26
N ASN A 242 -5.82 1.73 2.06
CA ASN A 242 -5.32 2.97 1.46
C ASN A 242 -6.45 3.74 0.76
N VAL A 243 -6.56 5.04 1.05
CA VAL A 243 -7.62 5.90 0.51
C VAL A 243 -7.03 7.02 -0.34
N TYR A 244 -7.62 7.24 -1.51
CA TYR A 244 -7.41 8.42 -2.34
C TYR A 244 -8.70 9.23 -2.47
N ALA A 245 -8.65 10.51 -2.10
CA ALA A 245 -9.74 11.48 -2.23
C ALA A 245 -9.27 12.68 -3.09
N GLY A 246 -9.65 12.68 -4.37
CA GLY A 246 -9.07 13.53 -5.40
C GLY A 246 -9.53 14.99 -5.45
N SER A 247 -10.42 15.44 -4.56
CA SER A 247 -10.76 16.87 -4.43
C SER A 247 -10.76 17.34 -2.97
N GLN A 248 -11.34 16.56 -2.06
CA GLN A 248 -11.41 16.85 -0.63
C GLN A 248 -11.83 15.60 0.14
N PHE A 249 -11.57 15.61 1.44
CA PHE A 249 -12.10 14.63 2.38
C PHE A 249 -12.98 15.37 3.40
N VAL A 250 -14.27 15.06 3.46
CA VAL A 250 -15.22 15.79 4.30
C VAL A 250 -15.78 14.85 5.37
N VAL A 251 -15.67 15.26 6.63
CA VAL A 251 -16.36 14.64 7.76
C VAL A 251 -17.44 15.59 8.23
N GLU A 252 -18.71 15.24 7.96
CA GLU A 252 -19.84 16.06 8.36
C GLU A 252 -20.01 16.13 9.88
N PRO A 253 -20.74 17.14 10.39
CA PRO A 253 -21.02 17.27 11.81
C PRO A 253 -21.56 15.98 12.44
N HIS A 254 -21.11 15.68 13.65
CA HIS A 254 -21.51 14.47 14.41
C HIS A 254 -21.07 13.12 13.81
N THR A 255 -20.25 13.11 12.75
CA THR A 255 -19.71 11.88 12.17
C THR A 255 -18.38 11.52 12.80
N ASN A 256 -18.18 10.24 13.12
CA ASN A 256 -16.92 9.72 13.65
C ASN A 256 -16.23 8.89 12.57
N VAL A 257 -14.99 9.20 12.23
CA VAL A 257 -14.20 8.47 11.23
C VAL A 257 -12.89 7.98 11.85
N SER A 258 -12.61 6.70 11.69
CA SER A 258 -11.38 6.09 12.19
C SER A 258 -10.72 5.21 11.13
N PHE A 259 -9.45 5.48 10.86
CA PHE A 259 -8.59 4.58 10.11
C PHE A 259 -7.92 3.64 11.10
N THR A 260 -8.23 2.35 10.99
CA THR A 260 -7.74 1.34 11.94
C THR A 260 -6.59 0.51 11.37
N ASN A 261 -6.45 0.46 10.04
CA ASN A 261 -5.33 -0.14 9.34
C ASN A 261 -5.17 0.54 7.97
N GLY A 262 -4.00 0.38 7.35
CA GLY A 262 -3.64 0.98 6.07
C GLY A 262 -2.32 1.73 6.15
N GLU A 263 -1.68 1.91 5.01
CA GLU A 263 -0.39 2.56 4.89
C GLU A 263 -0.55 4.07 4.66
N ARG A 264 -1.55 4.49 3.88
CA ARG A 264 -1.67 5.91 3.51
C ARG A 264 -3.09 6.37 3.22
N VAL A 265 -3.35 7.63 3.56
CA VAL A 265 -4.54 8.39 3.14
C VAL A 265 -4.04 9.61 2.40
N VAL A 266 -4.50 9.79 1.17
CA VAL A 266 -4.05 10.86 0.28
C VAL A 266 -5.25 11.65 -0.18
N THR A 267 -5.19 12.97 -0.01
CA THR A 267 -6.12 13.89 -0.66
C THR A 267 -5.36 14.98 -1.39
N SER A 268 -5.87 15.39 -2.55
CA SER A 268 -5.33 16.51 -3.32
C SER A 268 -5.79 17.88 -2.77
N GLY A 269 -6.81 17.88 -1.92
CA GLY A 269 -7.36 19.08 -1.30
C GLY A 269 -7.42 19.00 0.21
N LYS A 270 -8.29 19.81 0.82
CA LYS A 270 -8.39 19.92 2.28
C LYS A 270 -9.20 18.81 2.90
N ILE A 271 -8.85 18.47 4.14
CA ILE A 271 -9.66 17.63 5.02
C ILE A 271 -10.52 18.55 5.89
N ASN A 272 -11.83 18.51 5.68
CA ASN A 272 -12.79 19.35 6.39
C ASN A 272 -13.49 18.55 7.48
N ILE A 273 -13.32 18.94 8.73
CA ILE A 273 -13.85 18.22 9.89
C ILE A 273 -14.90 19.09 10.60
N GLY A 274 -16.16 18.69 10.50
CA GLY A 274 -17.32 19.42 10.99
C GLY A 274 -17.52 19.37 12.51
N ASN A 275 -18.46 20.18 13.00
CA ASN A 275 -18.77 20.32 14.42
C ASN A 275 -19.13 19.00 15.09
N ASN A 276 -18.50 18.71 16.24
CA ASN A 276 -18.68 17.48 17.01
C ASN A 276 -18.37 16.20 16.21
N ALA A 277 -17.60 16.30 15.13
CA ALA A 277 -17.07 15.14 14.43
C ALA A 277 -15.80 14.62 15.11
N SER A 278 -15.39 13.40 14.74
CA SER A 278 -14.06 12.90 15.03
C SER A 278 -13.35 12.35 13.80
N PHE A 279 -12.03 12.55 13.74
CA PHE A 279 -11.18 12.02 12.69
C PHE A 279 -9.90 11.45 13.32
N ARG A 280 -9.64 10.15 13.10
CA ARG A 280 -8.49 9.46 13.70
C ARG A 280 -7.74 8.64 12.67
N THR A 281 -6.42 8.83 12.56
CA THR A 281 -5.53 7.95 11.79
C THR A 281 -4.88 6.88 12.68
N SER A 282 -4.28 5.84 12.10
CA SER A 282 -3.54 4.80 12.83
C SER A 282 -2.04 5.12 12.89
N TYR A 283 -1.30 4.54 13.83
CA TYR A 283 0.14 4.79 14.00
C TYR A 283 1.03 4.32 12.83
N GLN A 284 0.52 3.43 11.96
CA GLN A 284 1.25 2.89 10.82
C GLN A 284 0.95 3.65 9.52
N MET A 285 0.11 4.68 9.59
CA MET A 285 -0.43 5.38 8.44
C MET A 285 0.30 6.71 8.17
N ALA A 286 0.46 7.02 6.89
CA ALA A 286 0.90 8.32 6.40
C ALA A 286 -0.29 9.10 5.81
N LEU A 287 -0.61 10.26 6.41
CA LEU A 287 -1.64 11.17 5.91
C LEU A 287 -0.98 12.23 5.02
N TRP A 288 -1.46 12.39 3.79
CA TRP A 288 -1.03 13.41 2.84
C TRP A 288 -2.22 14.26 2.41
N ALA A 289 -2.17 15.57 2.64
CA ALA A 289 -3.26 16.47 2.29
C ALA A 289 -2.76 17.86 1.90
N GLU A 290 -3.64 18.65 1.26
CA GLU A 290 -3.38 20.08 1.09
C GLU A 290 -3.40 20.76 2.46
N GLY A 291 -4.49 20.65 3.20
CA GLY A 291 -4.70 21.30 4.50
C GLY A 291 -5.69 20.52 5.36
N ILE A 292 -5.83 20.91 6.62
CA ILE A 292 -6.83 20.35 7.54
C ILE A 292 -7.59 21.49 8.22
N ASP A 293 -8.90 21.53 8.03
CA ASP A 293 -9.77 22.52 8.66
C ASP A 293 -10.63 21.84 9.73
N VAL A 294 -10.50 22.30 10.98
CA VAL A 294 -11.10 21.68 12.16
C VAL A 294 -12.09 22.63 12.82
N SER A 295 -13.38 22.28 12.78
CA SER A 295 -14.46 23.06 13.38
C SER A 295 -15.05 22.36 14.60
N SER A 296 -14.70 22.79 15.83
CA SER A 296 -15.22 22.23 17.10
C SER A 296 -15.24 20.68 17.15
N ALA A 297 -14.13 20.05 16.78
CA ALA A 297 -14.05 18.60 16.55
C ALA A 297 -12.90 17.94 17.31
N THR A 298 -12.90 16.61 17.34
CA THR A 298 -11.80 15.83 17.92
C THR A 298 -10.96 15.21 16.80
N VAL A 299 -9.66 15.53 16.75
CA VAL A 299 -8.76 15.05 15.71
C VAL A 299 -7.57 14.33 16.36
N GLU A 300 -7.31 13.11 15.94
CA GLU A 300 -6.17 12.32 16.38
C GLU A 300 -5.32 11.91 15.17
N LEU A 301 -4.24 12.64 14.95
CA LEU A 301 -3.28 12.37 13.88
C LEU A 301 -2.17 11.48 14.43
N ASN A 302 -2.35 10.17 14.28
CA ASN A 302 -1.34 9.17 14.62
C ASN A 302 -0.52 8.80 13.36
N GLY A 303 0.75 8.47 13.55
CA GLY A 303 1.65 8.06 12.47
C GLY A 303 2.39 9.26 11.89
N ALA A 304 2.50 9.34 10.56
CA ALA A 304 3.14 10.46 9.88
C ALA A 304 2.10 11.33 9.17
N THR A 305 2.15 12.64 9.37
CA THR A 305 1.24 13.59 8.73
C THR A 305 2.04 14.59 7.88
N TYR A 306 1.64 14.76 6.62
CA TYR A 306 2.26 15.62 5.63
C TYR A 306 1.22 16.59 5.06
N ILE A 307 1.38 17.88 5.34
CA ILE A 307 0.43 18.92 4.94
C ILE A 307 1.16 19.99 4.10
N ALA A 308 0.58 20.34 2.96
CA ALA A 308 1.16 21.30 2.03
C ALA A 308 0.82 22.76 2.35
N ASP A 309 -0.30 23.00 3.03
CA ASP A 309 -0.88 24.28 3.45
C ASP A 309 -1.12 24.22 4.98
N ASP A 310 -2.10 24.93 5.50
CA ASP A 310 -2.33 25.02 6.95
C ASP A 310 -3.11 23.84 7.57
N LEU A 311 -2.85 23.61 8.86
CA LEU A 311 -3.83 23.05 9.79
C LEU A 311 -4.52 24.21 10.50
N THR A 312 -5.79 24.43 10.19
CA THR A 312 -6.57 25.55 10.72
C THR A 312 -7.65 25.06 11.68
N VAL A 313 -7.58 25.52 12.93
CA VAL A 313 -8.67 25.40 13.88
C VAL A 313 -9.61 26.58 13.68
N GLU A 314 -10.71 26.30 12.98
CA GLU A 314 -11.70 27.28 12.59
C GLU A 314 -12.43 27.90 13.77
N ARG A 315 -13.11 29.01 13.51
CA ARG A 315 -13.99 29.64 14.52
C ARG A 315 -15.17 28.71 14.82
N GLY A 316 -15.02 27.93 15.87
CA GLY A 316 -16.02 26.97 16.32
C GLY A 316 -17.17 27.53 17.16
N THR A 317 -17.96 26.59 17.67
CA THR A 317 -19.01 26.74 18.67
C THR A 317 -18.40 26.77 20.09
N ASN A 318 -19.21 26.67 21.13
CA ASN A 318 -18.73 26.70 22.53
C ASN A 318 -17.96 25.44 22.96
N ILE A 319 -17.95 24.37 22.16
CA ILE A 319 -17.46 23.03 22.54
C ILE A 319 -15.93 22.89 22.38
N GLY A 320 -15.27 23.79 21.63
CA GLY A 320 -13.82 23.77 21.39
C GLY A 320 -13.36 22.60 20.52
N SER A 321 -12.12 22.68 20.02
CA SER A 321 -11.49 21.62 19.23
C SER A 321 -10.39 20.94 20.04
N ASN A 322 -10.33 19.61 19.97
CA ASN A 322 -9.32 18.80 20.64
C ASN A 322 -8.46 18.08 19.60
N ILE A 323 -7.21 18.46 19.47
CA ILE A 323 -6.28 17.93 18.46
C ILE A 323 -5.13 17.24 19.17
N THR A 324 -4.86 16.01 18.82
CA THR A 324 -3.71 15.24 19.31
C THR A 324 -2.88 14.79 18.13
N ILE A 325 -1.58 15.05 18.17
CA ILE A 325 -0.64 14.62 17.14
C ILE A 325 0.38 13.69 17.80
N ASN A 326 0.48 12.47 17.27
CA ASN A 326 1.39 11.44 17.76
C ASN A 326 2.25 10.91 16.61
N GLY A 327 3.57 10.83 16.79
CA GLY A 327 4.51 10.39 15.75
C GLY A 327 5.17 11.56 15.05
N GLU A 328 4.93 11.73 13.74
CA GLU A 328 5.63 12.71 12.91
C GLU A 328 4.66 13.69 12.25
N TYR A 329 5.02 14.98 12.25
CA TYR A 329 4.23 16.04 11.61
C TYR A 329 5.13 16.92 10.73
N TYR A 330 4.79 17.00 9.46
CA TYR A 330 5.50 17.75 8.43
C TYR A 330 4.53 18.69 7.72
N GLY A 331 4.43 19.93 8.22
CA GLY A 331 3.91 21.03 7.42
C GLY A 331 5.00 21.50 6.48
N PHE A 332 4.99 21.08 5.21
CA PHE A 332 6.13 21.22 4.30
C PHE A 332 6.02 22.39 3.31
N GLY A 333 4.86 23.03 3.22
CA GLY A 333 4.66 24.21 2.38
C GLY A 333 5.48 25.42 2.83
N SER A 334 6.18 26.03 1.88
CA SER A 334 6.73 27.37 1.99
C SER A 334 6.61 28.07 0.64
N GLU A 335 6.65 29.41 0.62
CA GLU A 335 6.59 30.16 -0.64
C GLU A 335 7.62 29.68 -1.67
N GLN A 336 8.85 29.40 -1.21
CA GLN A 336 9.92 28.95 -2.09
C GLN A 336 9.72 27.50 -2.54
N SER A 337 9.38 26.57 -1.62
CA SER A 337 9.18 25.17 -2.00
C SER A 337 7.98 24.98 -2.92
N ALA A 338 6.92 25.77 -2.74
CA ALA A 338 5.73 25.76 -3.58
C ALA A 338 6.03 26.24 -5.01
N LYS A 339 6.78 27.34 -5.17
CA LYS A 339 7.18 27.87 -6.50
C LYS A 339 8.11 26.92 -7.26
N GLU A 340 8.96 26.18 -6.56
CA GLU A 340 9.88 25.22 -7.19
C GLU A 340 9.23 23.83 -7.41
N SER A 341 8.07 23.57 -6.80
CA SER A 341 7.33 22.30 -6.91
C SER A 341 6.79 22.03 -8.32
N TYR A 342 6.57 20.75 -8.63
CA TYR A 342 5.94 20.37 -9.89
C TYR A 342 4.48 20.83 -10.01
N PHE A 343 3.75 20.97 -8.89
CA PHE A 343 2.38 21.51 -8.87
C PHE A 343 2.29 22.90 -9.50
N HIS A 344 3.27 23.76 -9.19
CA HIS A 344 3.37 25.10 -9.76
C HIS A 344 3.75 25.04 -11.26
N GLN A 345 4.74 24.20 -11.62
CA GLN A 345 5.22 24.06 -13.00
C GLN A 345 4.11 23.68 -14.00
N VAL A 346 3.14 22.87 -13.58
CA VAL A 346 1.99 22.46 -14.42
C VAL A 346 0.74 23.32 -14.21
N GLY A 347 0.81 24.37 -13.39
CA GLY A 347 -0.29 25.33 -13.19
C GLY A 347 -1.52 24.77 -12.47
N LEU A 348 -1.35 23.73 -11.64
CA LEU A 348 -2.47 23.12 -10.89
C LEU A 348 -2.71 23.73 -9.53
N LYS A 349 -1.64 24.12 -8.84
CA LYS A 349 -1.68 24.83 -7.55
C LYS A 349 -0.62 25.91 -7.55
N TYR A 350 -0.77 26.85 -6.62
CA TYR A 350 0.19 27.92 -6.34
C TYR A 350 0.31 28.92 -7.51
N ASN A 351 -0.50 29.97 -7.45
CA ASN A 351 -0.40 31.11 -8.35
C ASN A 351 0.76 32.01 -7.89
N ASP A 352 1.59 32.50 -8.81
CA ASP A 352 2.65 33.48 -8.54
C ASP A 352 2.16 34.73 -7.79
N ASN A 353 0.86 35.03 -7.93
CA ASN A 353 0.21 36.20 -7.36
C ASN A 353 -0.42 35.96 -5.97
N ASN A 354 -0.36 34.74 -5.43
CA ASN A 354 -0.91 34.41 -4.12
C ASN A 354 0.09 33.55 -3.33
N THR A 355 0.93 34.22 -2.56
CA THR A 355 2.00 33.58 -1.78
C THR A 355 1.51 33.08 -0.42
N VAL A 356 0.32 33.50 0.04
CA VAL A 356 -0.19 33.15 1.38
C VAL A 356 -0.60 31.68 1.44
N ASP A 357 -1.37 31.21 0.45
CA ASP A 357 -1.91 29.83 0.35
C ASP A 357 -0.85 28.76 0.01
N THR A 358 0.43 29.09 0.19
CA THR A 358 1.57 28.22 -0.14
C THR A 358 2.39 27.82 1.10
N ASN A 359 2.06 28.39 2.25
CA ASN A 359 2.79 28.23 3.49
C ASN A 359 2.07 27.26 4.41
N SER A 360 2.80 26.30 4.96
CA SER A 360 2.24 25.36 5.91
C SER A 360 2.50 25.77 7.34
N SER A 361 1.44 26.17 8.03
CA SER A 361 1.44 26.59 9.43
C SER A 361 0.30 25.94 10.23
N ILE A 362 0.30 26.12 11.54
CA ILE A 362 -0.80 25.70 12.42
C ILE A 362 -1.48 26.97 12.95
N ILE A 363 -2.76 27.16 12.62
CA ILE A 363 -3.50 28.39 12.93
C ILE A 363 -4.65 28.08 13.88
N ILE A 364 -4.70 28.76 15.03
CA ILE A 364 -5.76 28.59 16.02
C ILE A 364 -6.65 29.84 16.08
N ASN A 365 -7.81 29.74 15.42
CA ASN A 365 -8.88 30.76 15.44
C ASN A 365 -10.04 30.41 16.39
N GLY A 366 -10.24 29.11 16.66
CA GLY A 366 -11.27 28.58 17.56
C GLY A 366 -11.02 28.85 19.05
N ARG A 367 -12.10 28.84 19.85
CA ARG A 367 -12.04 28.98 21.31
C ARG A 367 -11.99 27.61 22.00
N ASN A 368 -11.55 27.59 23.26
CA ASN A 368 -11.43 26.40 24.09
C ASN A 368 -10.61 25.28 23.40
N THR A 369 -9.66 25.65 22.56
CA THR A 369 -8.87 24.70 21.77
C THR A 369 -7.81 24.05 22.64
N THR A 370 -7.58 22.75 22.42
CA THR A 370 -6.38 22.04 22.89
C THR A 370 -5.66 21.39 21.72
N ILE A 371 -4.34 21.59 21.63
CA ILE A 371 -3.43 20.86 20.76
C ILE A 371 -2.40 20.16 21.63
N ASP A 372 -2.29 18.84 21.50
CA ASP A 372 -1.31 18.03 22.21
C ASP A 372 -0.25 17.51 21.23
N LEU A 373 0.97 18.05 21.36
CA LEU A 373 2.16 17.69 20.58
C LEU A 373 3.17 16.90 21.43
N SER A 374 2.78 16.44 22.62
CA SER A 374 3.71 15.85 23.60
C SER A 374 4.40 14.57 23.08
N ASN A 375 3.72 13.83 22.19
CA ASN A 375 4.20 12.57 21.60
C ASN A 375 4.67 12.74 20.15
N VAL A 376 4.98 13.96 19.72
CA VAL A 376 5.57 14.21 18.40
C VAL A 376 7.08 14.01 18.48
N ASP A 377 7.62 13.08 17.69
CA ASP A 377 9.05 12.80 17.64
C ASP A 377 9.78 13.70 16.65
N ARG A 378 9.19 13.91 15.46
CA ARG A 378 9.70 14.79 14.40
C ARG A 378 8.66 15.84 14.07
N PHE A 379 9.05 17.11 14.14
CA PHE A 379 8.16 18.25 13.92
C PHE A 379 8.79 19.21 12.92
N MET A 380 8.10 19.45 11.81
CA MET A 380 8.50 20.40 10.78
C MET A 380 7.34 21.34 10.43
N LEU A 381 7.61 22.65 10.38
CA LEU A 381 6.72 23.68 9.84
C LEU A 381 7.50 24.63 8.94
N GLY A 382 7.38 24.45 7.62
CA GLY A 382 8.06 25.23 6.60
C GLY A 382 7.42 26.60 6.33
N GLY A 383 6.20 26.85 6.79
CA GLY A 383 5.49 28.10 6.57
C GLY A 383 5.50 29.02 7.78
N ASN A 384 5.41 30.33 7.52
CA ASN A 384 4.96 31.32 8.49
C ASN A 384 3.44 31.52 8.34
N SER A 385 2.75 31.85 9.43
CA SER A 385 1.33 32.18 9.38
C SER A 385 1.10 33.62 8.91
N TYR A 386 -0.09 33.87 8.38
CA TYR A 386 -0.50 35.20 7.89
C TYR A 386 -1.83 35.64 8.51
N ILE A 387 -2.00 36.95 8.70
CA ILE A 387 -3.31 37.54 8.99
C ILE A 387 -3.99 37.88 7.67
N SER A 388 -5.11 37.22 7.37
CA SER A 388 -5.88 37.47 6.14
C SER A 388 -6.40 38.90 6.10
N LYS A 389 -6.34 39.52 4.91
CA LYS A 389 -6.93 40.84 4.67
C LYS A 389 -8.29 40.66 4.00
N PRO A 390 -9.34 41.41 4.40
CA PRO A 390 -10.60 41.38 3.67
C PRO A 390 -10.37 41.90 2.25
N VAL A 391 -10.44 40.98 1.28
CA VAL A 391 -10.17 41.24 -0.13
C VAL A 391 -11.31 42.05 -0.74
N SER A 392 -11.01 43.24 -1.29
CA SER A 392 -11.90 43.90 -2.24
C SER A 392 -11.94 43.11 -3.56
N THR A 393 -13.12 42.87 -4.13
CA THR A 393 -13.31 42.09 -5.37
C THR A 393 -12.27 42.47 -6.44
N GLY A 394 -11.39 41.52 -6.80
CA GLY A 394 -10.34 41.69 -7.81
C GLY A 394 -8.96 42.11 -7.30
N SER A 395 -8.73 42.15 -5.97
CA SER A 395 -7.40 42.32 -5.35
C SER A 395 -6.87 40.96 -4.85
N ASN A 396 -5.56 40.76 -4.79
CA ASN A 396 -4.97 39.56 -4.18
C ASN A 396 -4.97 39.69 -2.64
N ASP A 397 -5.11 38.58 -1.91
CA ASP A 397 -4.82 38.59 -0.47
C ASP A 397 -3.31 38.42 -0.29
N ASP A 398 -2.59 39.52 -0.15
CA ASP A 398 -1.15 39.47 0.16
C ASP A 398 -0.90 39.05 1.63
N GLY A 399 -1.96 38.85 2.43
CA GLY A 399 -1.88 38.54 3.86
C GLY A 399 -1.07 39.57 4.64
N LEU A 400 -0.91 39.37 5.94
CA LEU A 400 0.13 40.03 6.72
C LEU A 400 0.98 38.98 7.40
N LEU A 401 2.26 38.95 7.05
CA LEU A 401 3.22 38.00 7.59
C LEU A 401 3.35 38.13 9.10
N THR A 402 3.25 37.00 9.80
CA THR A 402 3.52 36.88 11.24
C THR A 402 4.78 36.07 11.47
N GLY A 403 5.40 36.28 12.64
CA GLY A 403 6.62 35.60 13.08
C GLY A 403 6.39 34.21 13.65
N GLU A 404 5.18 33.67 13.54
CA GLU A 404 4.82 32.37 14.09
C GLU A 404 4.57 31.35 12.98
N SER A 405 4.98 30.10 13.19
CA SER A 405 4.53 28.94 12.40
C SER A 405 3.39 28.20 13.09
N LEU A 406 3.28 28.33 14.42
CA LEU A 406 2.09 27.95 15.18
C LEU A 406 1.50 29.23 15.76
N ASN A 407 0.50 29.78 15.07
CA ASN A 407 -0.13 31.05 15.42
C ASN A 407 -1.44 30.82 16.20
N ILE A 408 -1.64 31.59 17.25
CA ILE A 408 -2.93 31.69 17.94
C ILE A 408 -3.45 33.09 17.71
N LYS A 409 -4.71 33.24 17.30
CA LYS A 409 -5.30 34.55 16.98
C LYS A 409 -5.08 35.64 18.03
N GLY A 410 -4.99 35.26 19.31
CA GLY A 410 -4.67 36.19 20.41
C GLY A 410 -3.31 36.88 20.32
N THR A 411 -2.31 36.29 19.64
CA THR A 411 -0.96 36.86 19.50
C THR A 411 -0.92 38.01 18.49
N GLN A 412 -1.92 38.12 17.61
CA GLN A 412 -2.01 39.17 16.58
C GLN A 412 -1.97 40.59 17.17
N ILE A 413 -2.34 40.76 18.45
CA ILE A 413 -2.25 42.05 19.14
C ILE A 413 -0.82 42.60 19.23
N ALA A 414 0.20 41.74 19.26
CA ALA A 414 1.61 42.16 19.27
C ALA A 414 2.01 42.90 18.00
N TYR A 415 1.33 42.62 16.89
CA TYR A 415 1.60 43.21 15.57
C TYR A 415 0.85 44.52 15.34
N LEU A 416 0.04 44.97 16.29
CA LEU A 416 -0.61 46.27 16.19
C LEU A 416 0.39 47.39 16.43
N MET A 417 0.38 48.36 15.51
CA MET A 417 1.19 49.56 15.66
C MET A 417 0.78 50.36 16.91
N PRO A 418 1.73 50.77 17.76
CA PRO A 418 1.44 51.58 18.94
C PRO A 418 0.73 52.89 18.59
N ALA A 419 -0.24 53.29 19.40
CA ALA A 419 -1.00 54.53 19.18
C ALA A 419 -0.11 55.80 19.22
N SER A 420 0.97 55.76 20.00
CA SER A 420 1.90 56.88 20.19
C SER A 420 2.62 57.31 18.92
N VAL A 421 2.70 56.46 17.90
CA VAL A 421 3.39 56.74 16.62
C VAL A 421 2.44 56.97 15.45
N ILE A 422 1.12 56.92 15.69
CA ILE A 422 0.08 57.12 14.67
C ILE A 422 -0.49 58.55 14.81
N GLY A 423 -0.70 59.25 13.69
CA GLY A 423 -1.46 60.51 13.75
C GLY A 423 -0.72 61.62 14.48
N ASP A 424 0.61 61.68 14.38
CA ASP A 424 1.49 62.52 15.22
C ASP A 424 1.27 62.33 16.73
N GLY A 425 1.02 61.09 17.15
CA GLY A 425 0.77 60.70 18.54
C GLY A 425 -0.64 60.98 19.06
N THR A 426 -1.57 61.36 18.17
CA THR A 426 -2.99 61.56 18.51
C THR A 426 -3.89 60.41 18.06
N GLY A 427 -3.35 59.47 17.28
CA GLY A 427 -4.08 58.31 16.76
C GLY A 427 -4.42 57.26 17.81
N LYS A 428 -5.24 56.29 17.41
CA LYS A 428 -5.57 55.08 18.20
C LYS A 428 -5.32 53.83 17.35
N ASN A 429 -5.34 52.66 17.96
CA ASN A 429 -5.34 51.39 17.23
C ASN A 429 -6.08 50.32 18.06
N PRO A 430 -7.25 49.82 17.63
CA PRO A 430 -7.97 50.18 16.40
C PRO A 430 -8.56 51.61 16.42
N MET A 431 -8.90 52.11 15.24
CA MET A 431 -9.66 53.35 15.01
C MET A 431 -11.03 53.03 14.43
N THR A 432 -12.04 53.85 14.71
CA THR A 432 -13.25 53.85 13.86
C THR A 432 -12.93 54.41 12.47
N PHE A 433 -13.75 54.10 11.46
CA PHE A 433 -13.57 54.66 10.11
C PHE A 433 -13.53 56.20 10.11
N SER A 434 -14.37 56.85 10.92
CA SER A 434 -14.37 58.32 11.05
C SER A 434 -13.09 58.85 11.70
N GLU A 435 -12.60 58.22 12.77
CA GLU A 435 -11.33 58.59 13.39
C GLU A 435 -10.15 58.41 12.42
N TYR A 436 -10.14 57.31 11.65
CA TYR A 436 -9.13 57.08 10.63
C TYR A 436 -9.11 58.21 9.59
N GLN A 437 -10.26 58.55 9.00
CA GLN A 437 -10.37 59.63 8.01
C GLN A 437 -9.90 60.99 8.56
N ASN A 438 -10.19 61.28 9.83
CA ASN A 438 -9.75 62.51 10.49
C ASN A 438 -8.25 62.53 10.80
N THR A 439 -7.61 61.36 10.89
CA THR A 439 -6.18 61.21 11.17
C THR A 439 -5.33 61.34 9.90
N LEU A 440 -5.92 61.13 8.72
CA LEU A 440 -5.22 61.24 7.44
C LEU A 440 -4.78 62.68 7.15
N LYS A 441 -3.54 62.83 6.68
CA LYS A 441 -2.99 64.08 6.16
C LYS A 441 -2.69 63.91 4.68
N ASN A 442 -3.31 64.74 3.83
CA ASN A 442 -3.22 64.62 2.37
C ASN A 442 -3.56 63.20 1.87
N GLY A 443 -4.50 62.51 2.53
CA GLY A 443 -4.91 61.15 2.18
C GLY A 443 -3.96 60.03 2.64
N VAL A 444 -2.90 60.35 3.39
CA VAL A 444 -1.92 59.38 3.91
C VAL A 444 -1.94 59.40 5.43
N LEU A 445 -1.83 58.22 6.06
CA LEU A 445 -1.72 58.10 7.51
C LEU A 445 -0.30 58.53 7.94
N PRO A 446 -0.13 59.60 8.74
CA PRO A 446 1.19 59.97 9.23
C PRO A 446 1.63 58.98 10.33
N VAL A 447 2.81 58.40 10.14
CA VAL A 447 3.45 57.44 11.07
C VAL A 447 4.89 57.86 11.32
N ASP A 448 5.28 58.01 12.59
CA ASP A 448 6.67 58.31 12.97
C ASP A 448 7.45 57.02 13.30
N LEU A 449 8.33 56.61 12.38
CA LEU A 449 9.14 55.40 12.54
C LEU A 449 10.32 55.57 13.51
N THR A 450 10.64 56.81 13.89
CA THR A 450 11.83 57.18 14.67
C THR A 450 11.52 57.60 16.10
N GLN A 451 10.25 57.79 16.42
CA GLN A 451 9.80 58.13 17.76
C GLN A 451 10.07 56.97 18.74
N PRO A 452 10.75 57.22 19.87
CA PRO A 452 10.89 56.23 20.94
C PRO A 452 9.54 55.88 21.56
N ILE A 453 9.24 54.59 21.64
CA ILE A 453 7.99 54.07 22.21
C ILE A 453 8.23 53.69 23.67
N ALA A 454 7.54 54.38 24.60
CA ALA A 454 7.72 54.19 26.04
C ALA A 454 7.37 52.76 26.50
N GLU A 455 6.31 52.17 25.92
CA GLU A 455 5.86 50.80 26.20
C GLU A 455 6.86 49.73 25.73
N TRP A 456 7.80 50.13 24.86
CA TRP A 456 8.82 49.29 24.22
C TRP A 456 10.22 49.66 24.68
N ASP A 457 10.33 50.18 25.92
CA ASP A 457 11.61 50.45 26.59
C ASP A 457 12.49 51.46 25.80
N GLY A 458 11.84 52.39 25.09
CA GLY A 458 12.49 53.42 24.29
C GLY A 458 12.94 52.97 22.89
N LYS A 459 12.62 51.74 22.48
CA LYS A 459 12.84 51.30 21.10
C LYS A 459 11.94 52.04 20.12
N THR A 460 12.40 52.14 18.88
CA THR A 460 11.71 52.74 17.75
C THR A 460 11.23 51.66 16.79
N LEU A 461 10.27 51.98 15.91
CA LEU A 461 9.85 51.04 14.86
C LEU A 461 11.03 50.68 13.91
N SER A 462 11.98 51.61 13.75
CA SER A 462 13.18 51.42 12.91
C SER A 462 14.18 50.43 13.49
N ASP A 463 14.05 50.05 14.77
CA ASP A 463 14.92 49.05 15.41
C ASP A 463 14.59 47.62 14.98
N PHE A 464 13.48 47.41 14.27
CA PHE A 464 12.99 46.12 13.80
C PHE A 464 13.06 46.01 12.28
N GLY A 465 13.09 44.78 11.76
CA GLY A 465 13.19 44.47 10.33
C GLY A 465 11.89 44.70 9.53
N LEU A 466 11.29 45.89 9.66
CA LEU A 466 10.11 46.28 8.89
C LEU A 466 10.44 46.46 7.39
N ASP A 467 9.43 46.30 6.54
CA ASP A 467 9.57 46.60 5.12
C ASP A 467 9.84 48.09 4.92
N LYS A 468 10.92 48.42 4.17
CA LYS A 468 11.37 49.81 3.99
C LYS A 468 10.44 50.65 3.10
N THR A 469 9.66 49.99 2.25
CA THR A 469 8.75 50.63 1.29
C THR A 469 7.36 50.77 1.90
N ASN A 470 6.87 49.71 2.56
CA ASN A 470 5.56 49.62 3.18
C ASN A 470 5.68 49.10 4.62
N PRO A 471 6.14 49.90 5.59
CA PRO A 471 6.45 49.45 6.95
C PRO A 471 5.21 49.07 7.79
N TYR A 472 4.01 49.35 7.29
CA TYR A 472 2.75 49.01 7.94
C TYR A 472 1.68 48.64 6.91
N SER A 473 0.66 47.94 7.37
CA SER A 473 -0.52 47.57 6.58
C SER A 473 -1.80 47.98 7.29
N ILE A 474 -2.76 48.47 6.53
CA ILE A 474 -4.05 48.93 7.05
C ILE A 474 -5.10 47.88 6.71
N VAL A 475 -5.78 47.37 7.72
CA VAL A 475 -6.81 46.34 7.59
C VAL A 475 -8.13 46.91 8.09
N THR A 476 -9.16 46.91 7.25
CA THR A 476 -10.48 47.48 7.58
C THR A 476 -11.50 46.37 7.75
N TYR A 477 -12.15 46.31 8.91
CA TYR A 477 -13.27 45.41 9.18
C TYR A 477 -14.59 46.19 9.15
N PRO A 478 -15.35 46.12 8.05
CA PRO A 478 -16.66 46.77 7.96
C PRO A 478 -17.67 46.05 8.86
N ILE A 479 -18.50 46.81 9.57
CA ILE A 479 -19.61 46.31 10.40
C ILE A 479 -20.97 46.57 9.72
N GLY A 480 -20.99 47.34 8.63
CA GLY A 480 -22.19 47.74 7.89
C GLY A 480 -22.51 49.23 8.08
N ASN A 481 -23.39 49.80 7.25
CA ASN A 481 -23.83 51.21 7.32
C ASN A 481 -22.71 52.28 7.29
N GLY A 482 -21.55 51.97 6.70
CA GLY A 482 -20.40 52.88 6.68
C GLY A 482 -19.62 52.94 8.00
N GLU A 483 -19.95 52.07 8.96
CA GLU A 483 -19.24 51.90 10.22
C GLU A 483 -18.30 50.68 10.15
N GLY A 484 -17.21 50.76 10.89
CA GLY A 484 -16.19 49.72 10.92
C GLY A 484 -14.96 50.13 11.72
N PHE A 485 -14.07 49.16 11.92
CA PHE A 485 -12.79 49.38 12.59
C PHE A 485 -11.64 49.27 11.59
N VAL A 486 -10.68 50.17 11.74
CA VAL A 486 -9.43 50.22 10.99
C VAL A 486 -8.32 49.84 11.95
N TYR A 487 -7.58 48.79 11.60
CA TYR A 487 -6.41 48.32 12.32
C TYR A 487 -5.16 48.66 11.52
N VAL A 488 -4.13 49.12 12.21
CA VAL A 488 -2.82 49.41 11.61
C VAL A 488 -1.83 48.38 12.14
N TYR A 489 -1.38 47.48 11.27
CA TYR A 489 -0.43 46.45 11.64
C TYR A 489 0.99 46.78 11.17
N LEU A 490 1.98 46.30 11.90
CA LEU A 490 3.39 46.30 11.49
C LEU A 490 3.57 45.35 10.30
N ASN A 491 4.35 45.76 9.31
CA ASN A 491 4.65 44.94 8.14
C ASN A 491 6.15 44.63 8.07
N PHE A 492 6.50 43.36 8.27
CA PHE A 492 7.87 42.88 8.31
C PHE A 492 8.38 42.51 6.93
N LYS A 493 9.69 42.64 6.71
CA LYS A 493 10.32 42.27 5.44
C LYS A 493 10.40 40.75 5.26
N THR A 494 10.71 40.03 6.33
CA THR A 494 10.91 38.57 6.31
C THR A 494 10.27 37.91 7.52
N GLY A 495 9.98 36.60 7.42
CA GLY A 495 9.43 35.82 8.53
C GLY A 495 10.38 35.75 9.72
N ASN A 496 11.70 35.77 9.45
CA ASN A 496 12.73 35.83 10.49
C ASN A 496 12.70 37.16 11.26
N ASP A 497 12.55 38.29 10.55
CA ASP A 497 12.42 39.60 11.19
C ASP A 497 11.17 39.67 12.08
N ALA A 498 10.05 39.13 11.62
CA ALA A 498 8.82 39.03 12.39
C ALA A 498 8.98 38.10 13.60
N SER A 499 9.67 36.96 13.45
CA SER A 499 9.94 36.00 14.52
C SER A 499 10.79 36.61 15.63
N LYS A 500 11.86 37.32 15.26
CA LYS A 500 12.74 38.05 16.18
C LYS A 500 12.01 39.15 16.93
N PHE A 501 11.14 39.90 16.22
CA PHE A 501 10.30 40.91 16.85
C PHE A 501 9.36 40.28 17.89
N PHE A 502 8.66 39.21 17.55
CA PHE A 502 7.70 38.60 18.46
C PHE A 502 8.38 37.97 19.68
N ASP A 503 9.52 37.30 19.49
CA ASP A 503 10.34 36.77 20.59
C ASP A 503 10.74 37.89 21.56
N TRP A 504 11.29 38.98 21.04
CA TRP A 504 11.61 40.18 21.82
C TRP A 504 10.36 40.76 22.53
N TYR A 505 9.25 40.91 21.81
CA TYR A 505 8.03 41.52 22.33
C TYR A 505 7.47 40.73 23.52
N TYR A 506 7.48 39.40 23.41
CA TYR A 506 6.92 38.48 24.39
C TYR A 506 7.84 38.20 25.58
N ASN A 507 9.15 38.03 25.37
CA ASN A 507 10.07 37.56 26.42
C ASN A 507 10.77 38.69 27.21
N GLU A 508 10.97 39.87 26.63
CA GLU A 508 11.76 40.94 27.28
C GLU A 508 10.97 41.76 28.32
N ASN A 509 9.64 41.65 28.36
CA ASN A 509 8.81 42.43 29.29
C ASN A 509 7.67 41.60 29.88
N GLU A 510 7.66 41.48 31.21
CA GLU A 510 6.67 40.67 31.93
C GLU A 510 5.23 41.16 31.78
N ASP A 511 5.01 42.47 31.62
CA ASP A 511 3.66 43.02 31.49
C ASP A 511 3.09 42.78 30.09
N ARG A 512 3.93 42.91 29.03
CA ARG A 512 3.57 42.47 27.68
C ARG A 512 3.26 40.97 27.63
N LYS A 513 4.09 40.17 28.30
CA LYS A 513 3.86 38.72 28.45
C LYS A 513 2.51 38.40 29.11
N LYS A 514 2.20 39.02 30.24
CA LYS A 514 0.91 38.82 30.95
C LYS A 514 -0.27 39.23 30.08
N GLN A 515 -0.14 40.33 29.31
CA GLN A 515 -1.18 40.78 28.39
C GLN A 515 -1.44 39.72 27.31
N ILE A 516 -0.39 39.22 26.65
CA ILE A 516 -0.52 38.15 25.65
C ILE A 516 -1.13 36.88 26.26
N ASP A 517 -0.64 36.43 27.43
CA ASP A 517 -1.16 35.23 28.10
C ASP A 517 -2.67 35.34 28.44
N GLN A 518 -3.18 36.55 28.73
CA GLN A 518 -4.62 36.78 28.90
C GLN A 518 -5.41 36.63 27.60
N TYR A 519 -4.89 37.14 26.48
CA TYR A 519 -5.53 36.94 25.17
C TYR A 519 -5.48 35.48 24.73
N LEU A 520 -4.40 34.76 25.04
CA LEU A 520 -4.29 33.33 24.75
C LEU A 520 -5.34 32.51 25.50
N ASN A 521 -5.55 32.79 26.79
CA ASN A 521 -6.55 32.13 27.64
C ASN A 521 -7.99 32.25 27.09
N PHE A 522 -8.25 33.20 26.19
CA PHE A 522 -9.56 33.34 25.53
C PHE A 522 -9.77 32.32 24.41
N TYR A 523 -8.70 31.92 23.72
CA TYR A 523 -8.74 30.98 22.60
C TYR A 523 -8.41 29.54 23.05
N LEU A 524 -7.59 29.41 24.08
CA LEU A 524 -7.01 28.16 24.54
C LEU A 524 -7.63 27.71 25.86
N SER A 525 -7.72 26.40 26.03
CA SER A 525 -7.98 25.79 27.34
C SER A 525 -6.75 25.94 28.26
N ASN A 526 -6.88 25.63 29.56
CA ASN A 526 -5.78 25.75 30.53
C ASN A 526 -4.48 25.03 30.11
N ASP A 527 -4.59 23.90 29.41
CA ASP A 527 -3.49 23.20 28.74
C ASP A 527 -3.73 23.17 27.23
N GLY A 528 -3.86 24.36 26.65
CA GLY A 528 -4.32 24.53 25.27
C GLY A 528 -3.29 24.23 24.19
N VAL A 529 -1.98 24.37 24.45
CA VAL A 529 -0.95 23.86 23.54
C VAL A 529 0.14 23.19 24.35
N LYS A 530 0.13 21.86 24.38
CA LYS A 530 1.16 21.08 25.06
C LYS A 530 2.25 20.74 24.07
N ILE A 531 3.46 21.21 24.37
CA ILE A 531 4.64 20.96 23.55
C ILE A 531 5.81 20.66 24.48
N LYS A 532 6.64 19.69 24.09
CA LYS A 532 7.86 19.35 24.83
C LYS A 532 8.96 20.38 24.53
N ASN A 533 10.01 20.35 25.33
CA ASN A 533 11.19 21.19 25.08
C ASN A 533 11.83 20.80 23.74
N LYS A 534 12.45 21.79 23.08
CA LYS A 534 13.12 21.65 21.79
C LYS A 534 14.11 20.48 21.72
N ASP A 535 14.93 20.29 22.77
CA ASP A 535 15.93 19.22 22.84
C ASP A 535 15.35 17.81 22.98
N ALA A 536 14.04 17.68 23.24
CA ALA A 536 13.38 16.39 23.39
C ALA A 536 12.79 15.86 22.06
N PHE A 537 12.84 16.65 20.98
CA PHE A 537 12.50 16.18 19.63
C PHE A 537 13.67 15.41 19.02
N LEU A 538 13.37 14.36 18.24
CA LEU A 538 14.37 13.75 17.36
C LEU A 538 14.73 14.72 16.22
N ARG A 539 13.76 15.55 15.80
CA ARG A 539 13.94 16.63 14.84
C ARG A 539 12.92 17.73 15.09
N PHE A 540 13.37 18.98 15.14
CA PHE A 540 12.52 20.16 15.27
C PHE A 540 12.99 21.22 14.28
N VAL A 541 12.17 21.54 13.29
CA VAL A 541 12.50 22.50 12.22
C VAL A 541 11.31 23.41 11.96
N THR A 542 11.45 24.71 12.20
CA THR A 542 10.34 25.66 11.99
C THR A 542 10.87 26.96 11.41
N ASN A 543 10.12 27.56 10.47
CA ASN A 543 10.47 28.85 9.86
C ASN A 543 10.07 30.05 10.74
N GLY A 544 9.09 29.87 11.62
CA GLY A 544 8.63 30.84 12.60
C GLY A 544 8.57 30.25 14.01
N ASN A 545 8.25 31.11 14.97
CA ASN A 545 8.09 30.74 16.37
C ASN A 545 6.94 29.75 16.56
N VAL A 546 7.08 28.86 17.55
CA VAL A 546 6.04 27.92 17.96
C VAL A 546 5.63 28.23 19.39
N PHE A 547 4.34 28.52 19.57
CA PHE A 547 3.79 28.91 20.85
C PHE A 547 3.23 27.70 21.62
N GLY A 548 3.68 27.51 22.85
CA GLY A 548 3.12 26.58 23.82
C GLY A 548 2.30 27.31 24.89
N TYR A 549 1.27 26.66 25.44
CA TYR A 549 0.43 27.22 26.48
C TYR A 549 -0.05 26.12 27.43
N SER A 550 0.48 26.12 28.65
CA SER A 550 0.15 25.13 29.67
C SER A 550 0.02 25.77 31.05
N LYS A 551 -0.94 25.28 31.84
CA LYS A 551 -1.26 25.77 33.18
C LYS A 551 -1.46 27.29 33.23
N GLY A 552 -2.09 27.85 32.19
CA GLY A 552 -2.38 29.27 32.08
C GLY A 552 -1.16 30.16 31.80
N LYS A 553 -0.03 29.59 31.37
CA LYS A 553 1.21 30.31 31.05
C LYS A 553 1.69 29.97 29.65
N GLY A 554 2.09 30.99 28.90
CA GLY A 554 2.70 30.80 27.59
C GLY A 554 4.20 30.51 27.66
N SER A 555 4.67 29.79 26.64
CA SER A 555 6.08 29.49 26.39
C SER A 555 6.35 29.61 24.90
N LEU A 556 7.48 30.18 24.51
CA LEU A 556 7.84 30.35 23.10
C LEU A 556 9.03 29.46 22.76
N LEU A 557 8.93 28.71 21.69
CA LEU A 557 10.06 28.03 21.06
C LEU A 557 10.44 28.80 19.79
N THR A 558 11.69 29.22 19.69
CA THR A 558 12.21 29.95 18.54
C THR A 558 12.70 29.00 17.44
N PRO A 559 12.68 29.42 16.16
CA PRO A 559 13.31 28.72 15.04
C PRO A 559 14.74 28.25 15.32
N ASN A 560 15.20 27.23 14.61
CA ASN A 560 16.64 26.99 14.47
C ASN A 560 17.17 28.04 13.48
N GLU A 561 17.79 29.12 13.99
CA GLU A 561 18.33 30.20 13.14
C GLU A 561 19.48 29.77 12.20
N ASP A 562 19.97 28.53 12.29
CA ASP A 562 21.11 28.04 11.51
C ASP A 562 20.75 27.06 10.36
N GLU A 563 19.49 26.68 10.15
CA GLU A 563 19.12 25.50 9.33
C GLU A 563 18.08 25.72 8.20
N LEU A 564 17.94 26.93 7.65
CA LEU A 564 17.42 27.05 6.27
C LEU A 564 18.56 26.79 5.27
N ASP A 565 19.16 25.60 5.39
CA ASP A 565 20.13 25.09 4.43
C ASP A 565 19.39 24.68 3.16
N GLN A 566 20.06 24.73 2.00
CA GLN A 566 19.47 24.29 0.73
C GLN A 566 18.88 22.87 0.83
N ASP A 567 19.45 22.03 1.69
CA ASP A 567 18.98 20.68 1.98
C ASP A 567 17.54 20.65 2.53
N LEU A 568 17.17 21.57 3.43
CA LEU A 568 15.80 21.65 3.96
C LEU A 568 14.81 22.07 2.88
N LEU A 569 15.20 23.01 2.01
CA LEU A 569 14.38 23.42 0.88
C LEU A 569 14.18 22.24 -0.10
N TYR A 570 15.24 21.51 -0.42
CA TYR A 570 15.15 20.32 -1.27
C TYR A 570 14.24 19.25 -0.66
N GLU A 571 14.29 19.05 0.66
CA GLU A 571 13.40 18.13 1.36
C GLU A 571 11.92 18.57 1.25
N GLN A 572 11.62 19.86 1.44
CA GLN A 572 10.27 20.39 1.26
C GLN A 572 9.76 20.22 -0.18
N ILE A 573 10.61 20.50 -1.18
CA ILE A 573 10.28 20.28 -2.61
C ILE A 573 10.05 18.79 -2.88
N ASN A 574 10.85 17.90 -2.29
CA ASN A 574 10.65 16.46 -2.43
C ASN A 574 9.31 16.02 -1.84
N TYR A 575 8.90 16.53 -0.68
CA TYR A 575 7.57 16.26 -0.13
C TYR A 575 6.44 16.77 -1.03
N GLN A 576 6.57 17.97 -1.62
CA GLN A 576 5.63 18.48 -2.62
C GLN A 576 5.52 17.55 -3.83
N ASN A 577 6.65 17.06 -4.35
CA ASN A 577 6.68 16.19 -5.52
C ASN A 577 6.18 14.76 -5.20
N THR A 578 6.46 14.24 -4.00
CA THR A 578 5.88 12.99 -3.50
C THR A 578 4.36 13.13 -3.35
N TRP A 579 3.87 14.23 -2.79
CA TRP A 579 2.44 14.48 -2.72
C TRP A 579 1.82 14.55 -4.13
N TYR A 580 2.47 15.24 -5.06
CA TYR A 580 2.06 15.26 -6.47
C TYR A 580 1.93 13.83 -7.03
N SER A 581 2.96 13.00 -6.86
CA SER A 581 2.96 11.65 -7.41
C SER A 581 1.91 10.74 -6.80
N LEU A 582 1.64 10.89 -5.50
CA LEU A 582 0.57 10.21 -4.82
C LEU A 582 -0.80 10.60 -5.40
N THR A 583 -1.04 11.88 -5.70
CA THR A 583 -2.28 12.33 -6.34
C THR A 583 -2.42 11.93 -7.82
N ARG A 584 -1.36 11.40 -8.44
CA ARG A 584 -1.40 10.89 -9.81
C ARG A 584 -1.55 9.39 -9.89
N LYS A 585 -0.81 8.63 -9.08
CA LYS A 585 -0.78 7.17 -9.21
C LYS A 585 -0.61 6.46 -7.87
N MET A 586 -0.82 7.14 -6.74
CA MET A 586 -0.63 6.57 -5.39
C MET A 586 0.77 5.96 -5.13
N ILE A 587 1.78 6.34 -5.92
CA ILE A 587 3.19 5.98 -5.70
C ILE A 587 3.96 7.16 -5.10
N PRO A 588 4.92 6.93 -4.18
CA PRO A 588 5.60 8.01 -3.47
C PRO A 588 6.77 8.65 -4.24
N ASN A 589 7.29 7.96 -5.26
CA ASN A 589 8.43 8.47 -6.04
C ASN A 589 7.94 9.16 -7.31
N PHE A 590 8.22 10.46 -7.39
CA PHE A 590 7.88 11.30 -8.52
C PHE A 590 8.58 10.90 -9.82
N ASP A 591 9.84 10.48 -9.76
CA ASP A 591 10.66 10.17 -10.95
C ASP A 591 10.17 8.91 -11.68
N MET A 592 9.33 8.11 -11.04
CA MET A 592 8.74 6.90 -11.62
C MET A 592 7.46 7.16 -12.42
N LEU A 593 6.95 8.40 -12.44
CA LEU A 593 5.85 8.77 -13.32
C LEU A 593 6.35 9.07 -14.74
N SER A 594 5.67 8.53 -15.73
CA SER A 594 5.82 8.93 -17.13
C SER A 594 5.29 10.36 -17.36
N GLU A 595 5.72 10.99 -18.44
CA GLU A 595 5.24 12.33 -18.82
C GLU A 595 3.73 12.37 -19.10
N GLU A 596 3.13 11.24 -19.50
CA GLU A 596 1.68 11.14 -19.64
C GLU A 596 0.99 11.14 -18.27
N GLU A 597 1.48 10.35 -17.32
CA GLU A 597 0.91 10.24 -15.97
C GLU A 597 1.08 11.54 -15.15
N LYS A 598 2.05 12.38 -15.51
CA LYS A 598 2.27 13.72 -14.92
C LYS A 598 1.33 14.79 -15.47
N LYS A 599 0.47 14.49 -16.44
CA LYS A 599 -0.41 15.52 -17.00
C LYS A 599 -1.48 15.98 -16.00
N PRO A 600 -1.81 17.28 -15.98
CA PRO A 600 -2.71 17.86 -14.98
C PRO A 600 -4.16 17.35 -15.07
N GLU A 601 -4.60 16.91 -16.24
CA GLU A 601 -5.93 16.33 -16.47
C GLU A 601 -6.08 14.89 -15.97
N ARG A 602 -5.00 14.22 -15.57
CA ARG A 602 -5.02 12.83 -15.10
C ARG A 602 -4.89 12.76 -13.59
N GLN A 603 -5.72 11.96 -12.95
CA GLN A 603 -5.59 11.61 -11.53
C GLN A 603 -5.37 10.10 -11.38
N VAL A 604 -5.48 9.61 -10.14
CA VAL A 604 -5.30 8.19 -9.81
C VAL A 604 -6.18 7.28 -10.65
N PHE A 605 -7.48 7.59 -10.82
CA PHE A 605 -8.35 6.76 -11.65
C PHE A 605 -7.87 6.69 -13.11
N GLU A 606 -7.58 7.83 -13.75
CA GLU A 606 -7.17 7.88 -15.15
C GLU A 606 -5.81 7.21 -15.37
N ASN A 607 -4.92 7.24 -14.39
CA ASN A 607 -3.61 6.58 -14.47
C ASN A 607 -3.66 5.09 -14.12
N LEU A 608 -4.77 4.60 -13.56
CA LEU A 608 -4.99 3.18 -13.27
C LEU A 608 -5.79 2.48 -14.35
N ILE A 609 -6.82 3.14 -14.88
CA ILE A 609 -7.84 2.53 -15.75
C ILE A 609 -7.62 2.95 -17.20
N ILE A 610 -7.64 1.97 -18.10
CA ILE A 610 -7.55 2.18 -19.55
C ILE A 610 -8.93 2.58 -20.07
N ASP A 611 -9.12 3.86 -20.38
CA ASP A 611 -10.42 4.42 -20.82
C ASP A 611 -11.03 3.67 -22.02
N SER A 612 -10.23 3.24 -23.00
CA SER A 612 -10.73 2.49 -24.16
C SER A 612 -11.31 1.13 -23.78
N MET A 613 -10.66 0.41 -22.85
CA MET A 613 -11.15 -0.87 -22.34
C MET A 613 -12.37 -0.67 -21.45
N PHE A 614 -12.40 0.41 -20.66
CA PHE A 614 -13.57 0.76 -19.86
C PHE A 614 -14.81 1.00 -20.73
N GLU A 615 -14.70 1.82 -21.78
CA GLU A 615 -15.81 2.06 -22.72
C GLU A 615 -16.22 0.76 -23.44
N GLU A 616 -15.26 -0.10 -23.81
CA GLU A 616 -15.55 -1.38 -24.45
C GLU A 616 -16.29 -2.37 -23.53
N MET A 617 -15.92 -2.42 -22.24
CA MET A 617 -16.58 -3.26 -21.23
C MET A 617 -17.94 -2.70 -20.81
N THR A 618 -18.19 -1.40 -20.98
CA THR A 618 -19.47 -0.76 -20.64
C THR A 618 -20.39 -0.54 -21.84
N ASN A 619 -20.19 -1.29 -22.93
CA ASN A 619 -20.98 -1.20 -24.17
C ASN A 619 -21.03 0.23 -24.76
N ASN A 620 -19.87 0.89 -24.85
CA ASN A 620 -19.72 2.30 -25.25
C ASN A 620 -20.57 3.26 -24.38
N GLY A 621 -20.66 2.96 -23.09
CA GLY A 621 -21.17 3.85 -22.05
C GLY A 621 -22.66 3.79 -21.76
N THR A 622 -23.31 2.64 -21.99
CA THR A 622 -24.72 2.43 -21.61
C THR A 622 -24.98 1.22 -20.72
N GLY A 623 -23.95 0.40 -20.44
CA GLY A 623 -24.10 -0.86 -19.72
C GLY A 623 -23.18 -1.02 -18.51
N SER A 624 -23.32 -2.18 -17.88
CA SER A 624 -22.45 -2.71 -16.85
C SER A 624 -21.94 -4.08 -17.30
N MET A 625 -20.74 -4.43 -16.87
CA MET A 625 -20.16 -5.76 -17.03
C MET A 625 -19.83 -6.33 -15.65
N GLU A 626 -20.26 -7.56 -15.42
CA GLU A 626 -20.00 -8.28 -14.18
C GLU A 626 -18.99 -9.40 -14.44
N PHE A 627 -18.07 -9.56 -13.49
CA PHE A 627 -17.12 -10.66 -13.44
C PHE A 627 -17.37 -11.42 -12.15
N GLN A 628 -17.44 -12.74 -12.23
CA GLN A 628 -17.73 -13.60 -11.08
C GLN A 628 -16.66 -14.67 -10.95
N THR A 629 -16.30 -14.98 -9.70
CA THR A 629 -15.44 -16.10 -9.34
C THR A 629 -15.81 -16.55 -7.91
N VAL A 630 -15.03 -17.44 -7.31
CA VAL A 630 -15.19 -17.86 -5.91
C VAL A 630 -13.98 -17.48 -5.08
N ASP A 631 -14.22 -17.21 -3.79
CA ASP A 631 -13.15 -17.03 -2.79
C ASP A 631 -12.54 -18.39 -2.36
N GLU A 632 -11.56 -18.36 -1.45
CA GLU A 632 -10.93 -19.57 -0.89
C GLU A 632 -11.91 -20.52 -0.19
N LYS A 633 -13.05 -20.00 0.26
CA LYS A 633 -14.12 -20.75 0.94
C LYS A 633 -15.23 -21.17 -0.01
N GLN A 634 -14.99 -21.10 -1.32
CA GLN A 634 -15.96 -21.45 -2.37
C GLN A 634 -17.23 -20.58 -2.33
N GLN A 635 -17.16 -19.37 -1.78
CA GLN A 635 -18.26 -18.40 -1.78
C GLN A 635 -18.19 -17.52 -3.03
N PRO A 636 -19.33 -17.16 -3.65
CA PRO A 636 -19.34 -16.32 -4.83
C PRO A 636 -18.86 -14.90 -4.50
N ILE A 637 -17.93 -14.39 -5.31
CA ILE A 637 -17.47 -13.00 -5.27
C ILE A 637 -17.57 -12.40 -6.67
N LYS A 638 -17.82 -11.09 -6.73
CA LYS A 638 -17.98 -10.38 -8.01
C LYS A 638 -17.27 -9.03 -8.08
N ALA A 639 -16.93 -8.66 -9.31
CA ALA A 639 -16.52 -7.32 -9.69
C ALA A 639 -17.54 -6.71 -10.66
N ILE A 640 -17.78 -5.41 -10.53
CA ILE A 640 -18.71 -4.66 -11.40
C ILE A 640 -17.96 -3.50 -12.03
N VAL A 641 -17.99 -3.44 -13.36
CA VAL A 641 -17.52 -2.31 -14.16
C VAL A 641 -18.74 -1.62 -14.75
N VAL A 642 -19.01 -0.37 -14.38
CA VAL A 642 -20.25 0.31 -14.74
C VAL A 642 -20.06 1.79 -15.05
N LYS A 643 -20.60 2.25 -16.17
CA LYS A 643 -20.76 3.68 -16.45
C LYS A 643 -22.10 4.15 -15.91
N ASN A 644 -22.11 4.62 -14.66
CA ASN A 644 -23.33 5.05 -13.99
C ASN A 644 -23.57 6.56 -14.18
N ASN A 645 -24.77 6.91 -14.64
CA ASN A 645 -25.25 8.29 -14.73
C ASN A 645 -25.94 8.75 -13.43
N SER A 646 -26.38 7.79 -12.62
CA SER A 646 -26.94 7.98 -11.28
C SER A 646 -26.02 7.34 -10.26
N GLU A 647 -26.11 7.78 -9.01
CA GLU A 647 -25.35 7.21 -7.90
C GLU A 647 -25.53 5.68 -7.79
N PHE A 648 -24.41 4.96 -7.61
CA PHE A 648 -24.40 3.53 -7.34
C PHE A 648 -24.44 3.29 -5.83
N VAL A 649 -25.46 2.58 -5.34
CA VAL A 649 -25.66 2.36 -3.90
C VAL A 649 -25.21 0.95 -3.51
N ILE A 650 -24.26 0.87 -2.59
CA ILE A 650 -23.79 -0.37 -1.96
C ILE A 650 -24.64 -0.60 -0.71
N THR A 651 -25.64 -1.45 -0.85
CA THR A 651 -26.48 -1.95 0.24
C THR A 651 -25.82 -3.17 0.90
N LYS A 652 -26.39 -3.67 2.01
CA LYS A 652 -25.92 -4.91 2.65
C LYS A 652 -25.91 -6.11 1.71
N GLU A 653 -26.95 -6.26 0.90
CA GLU A 653 -27.08 -7.34 -0.08
C GLU A 653 -26.00 -7.26 -1.16
N VAL A 654 -25.66 -6.04 -1.61
CA VAL A 654 -24.59 -5.84 -2.60
C VAL A 654 -23.21 -6.14 -2.00
N ALA A 655 -22.97 -5.72 -0.75
CA ALA A 655 -21.70 -5.89 -0.06
C ALA A 655 -21.34 -7.36 0.24
N GLU A 656 -22.31 -8.28 0.26
CA GLU A 656 -22.05 -9.71 0.50
C GLU A 656 -21.11 -10.32 -0.55
N GLU A 657 -21.30 -9.98 -1.84
CA GLU A 657 -20.55 -10.56 -2.96
C GLU A 657 -19.59 -9.57 -3.63
N LEU A 658 -19.90 -8.27 -3.61
CA LEU A 658 -19.12 -7.27 -4.33
C LEU A 658 -17.76 -7.07 -3.65
N ARG A 659 -16.67 -7.27 -4.39
CA ARG A 659 -15.28 -7.03 -3.92
C ARG A 659 -14.50 -6.02 -4.76
N LEU A 660 -14.96 -5.69 -5.96
CA LEU A 660 -14.35 -4.67 -6.80
C LEU A 660 -15.40 -3.90 -7.59
N LEU A 661 -15.51 -2.60 -7.35
CA LEU A 661 -16.38 -1.69 -8.08
C LEU A 661 -15.53 -0.69 -8.85
N ILE A 662 -15.76 -0.58 -10.17
CA ILE A 662 -15.11 0.41 -11.02
C ILE A 662 -16.19 1.19 -11.77
N CYS A 663 -16.31 2.48 -11.50
CA CYS A 663 -17.37 3.29 -12.08
C CYS A 663 -16.97 4.74 -12.39
N THR A 664 -17.79 5.44 -13.17
CA THR A 664 -17.52 6.85 -13.57
C THR A 664 -18.31 7.89 -12.79
N GLY A 665 -19.47 7.53 -12.23
CA GLY A 665 -20.34 8.38 -11.44
C GLY A 665 -20.23 8.11 -9.95
N ASP A 666 -21.05 8.80 -9.16
CA ASP A 666 -21.00 8.76 -7.70
C ASP A 666 -21.33 7.38 -7.11
N VAL A 667 -20.79 7.11 -5.93
CA VAL A 667 -21.02 5.87 -5.15
C VAL A 667 -21.46 6.24 -3.74
N ARG A 668 -22.41 5.49 -3.19
CA ARG A 668 -22.82 5.59 -1.79
C ARG A 668 -22.75 4.25 -1.09
N ILE A 669 -22.19 4.22 0.11
CA ILE A 669 -22.27 3.08 1.02
C ILE A 669 -23.32 3.42 2.07
N GLU A 670 -24.35 2.57 2.18
CA GLU A 670 -25.44 2.78 3.12
C GLU A 670 -24.99 2.59 4.58
N LYS A 671 -25.81 3.13 5.48
CA LYS A 671 -25.64 3.03 6.91
C LYS A 671 -25.45 1.59 7.39
N ASP A 672 -24.52 1.40 8.32
CA ASP A 672 -24.26 0.10 8.96
C ASP A 672 -23.94 -1.04 7.96
N VAL A 673 -23.33 -0.72 6.80
CA VAL A 673 -22.85 -1.70 5.80
C VAL A 673 -21.37 -2.02 6.03
N ASP A 674 -21.04 -3.31 6.06
CA ASP A 674 -19.67 -3.80 6.10
C ASP A 674 -19.23 -4.18 4.68
N PHE A 675 -18.51 -3.27 4.01
CA PHE A 675 -17.95 -3.49 2.68
C PHE A 675 -16.53 -4.05 2.77
N GLN A 676 -16.28 -5.12 2.02
CA GLN A 676 -14.96 -5.73 1.87
C GLN A 676 -14.57 -5.67 0.39
N GLY A 677 -13.42 -5.07 0.06
CA GLY A 677 -13.00 -4.93 -1.33
C GLY A 677 -12.47 -3.54 -1.67
N ILE A 678 -12.60 -3.18 -2.95
CA ILE A 678 -12.04 -1.97 -3.54
C ILE A 678 -13.11 -1.22 -4.32
N ILE A 679 -13.20 0.10 -4.11
CA ILE A 679 -14.07 1.00 -4.87
C ILE A 679 -13.21 2.00 -5.63
N MET A 680 -13.37 2.05 -6.95
CA MET A 680 -12.75 3.04 -7.82
C MET A 680 -13.83 3.81 -8.56
N THR A 681 -13.90 5.12 -8.34
CA THR A 681 -14.86 6.01 -8.98
C THR A 681 -14.20 7.30 -9.50
N LYS A 682 -14.57 7.71 -10.72
CA LYS A 682 -14.28 9.08 -11.20
C LYS A 682 -15.12 10.14 -10.47
N GLY A 683 -16.22 9.75 -9.82
CA GLY A 683 -17.12 10.61 -9.06
C GLY A 683 -16.74 10.73 -7.59
N THR A 684 -17.74 11.04 -6.77
CA THR A 684 -17.64 11.13 -5.31
C THR A 684 -17.95 9.79 -4.65
N LEU A 685 -17.35 9.52 -3.48
CA LEU A 685 -17.76 8.45 -2.59
C LEU A 685 -18.43 9.04 -1.34
N THR A 686 -19.69 8.69 -1.12
CA THR A 686 -20.42 9.00 0.11
C THR A 686 -20.46 7.77 1.02
N ILE A 687 -20.08 7.93 2.29
CA ILE A 687 -20.06 6.86 3.29
C ILE A 687 -20.98 7.29 4.42
N GLU A 688 -22.08 6.56 4.61
CA GLU A 688 -23.02 6.80 5.70
C GLU A 688 -22.51 6.22 7.03
N ASN A 689 -22.99 6.78 8.13
CA ASN A 689 -22.54 6.45 9.48
C ASN A 689 -22.65 4.95 9.82
N GLY A 690 -21.67 4.42 10.56
CA GLY A 690 -21.64 3.01 10.96
C GLY A 690 -21.13 2.04 9.91
N ALA A 691 -20.79 2.51 8.69
CA ALA A 691 -20.20 1.65 7.67
C ALA A 691 -18.75 1.25 8.01
N THR A 692 -18.37 0.02 7.67
CA THR A 692 -17.00 -0.47 7.75
C THR A 692 -16.49 -0.77 6.36
N LEU A 693 -15.30 -0.27 6.02
CA LEU A 693 -14.63 -0.59 4.77
C LEU A 693 -13.34 -1.35 5.10
N THR A 694 -13.18 -2.57 4.55
CA THR A 694 -11.94 -3.36 4.67
C THR A 694 -11.37 -3.75 3.31
N SER A 695 -10.09 -3.46 3.08
CA SER A 695 -9.40 -3.89 1.86
C SER A 695 -9.22 -5.41 1.89
N THR A 696 -9.53 -6.08 0.77
CA THR A 696 -9.31 -7.52 0.59
C THR A 696 -8.43 -7.81 -0.64
N PRO A 697 -7.10 -7.62 -0.51
CA PRO A 697 -6.11 -7.88 -1.57
C PRO A 697 -6.30 -9.21 -2.31
N VAL A 698 -6.57 -10.27 -1.55
CA VAL A 698 -6.67 -11.64 -2.06
C VAL A 698 -7.87 -11.79 -2.99
N GLU A 699 -9.06 -11.41 -2.54
CA GLU A 699 -10.29 -11.50 -3.34
C GLU A 699 -10.23 -10.58 -4.57
N ALA A 700 -9.65 -9.39 -4.43
CA ALA A 700 -9.43 -8.49 -5.56
C ALA A 700 -8.52 -9.15 -6.62
N SER A 701 -7.43 -9.78 -6.20
CA SER A 701 -6.49 -10.46 -7.11
C SER A 701 -7.06 -11.72 -7.78
N LEU A 702 -8.00 -12.42 -7.13
CA LEU A 702 -8.77 -13.51 -7.74
C LEU A 702 -9.71 -12.97 -8.83
N LEU A 703 -10.37 -11.84 -8.57
CA LEU A 703 -11.26 -11.21 -9.55
C LEU A 703 -10.53 -10.66 -10.77
N LEU A 704 -9.27 -10.21 -10.64
CA LEU A 704 -8.48 -9.79 -11.80
C LEU A 704 -8.22 -10.93 -12.81
N GLN A 705 -8.24 -12.19 -12.35
CA GLN A 705 -8.13 -13.37 -13.21
C GLN A 705 -9.46 -13.77 -13.85
N ALA A 706 -10.59 -13.27 -13.32
CA ALA A 706 -11.91 -13.59 -13.82
C ALA A 706 -12.10 -13.06 -15.25
N SER A 707 -12.86 -13.82 -16.04
CA SER A 707 -13.21 -13.46 -17.41
C SER A 707 -14.73 -13.43 -17.58
N SER A 708 -15.21 -12.49 -18.38
CA SER A 708 -16.62 -12.33 -18.74
C SER A 708 -16.69 -11.94 -20.21
N GLU A 709 -17.56 -12.59 -20.99
CA GLU A 709 -17.72 -12.35 -22.43
C GLU A 709 -16.37 -12.32 -23.21
N ASP A 710 -15.49 -13.30 -22.93
CA ASP A 710 -14.12 -13.42 -23.48
C ASP A 710 -13.14 -12.29 -23.11
N LYS A 711 -13.50 -11.40 -22.19
CA LYS A 711 -12.64 -10.33 -21.66
C LYS A 711 -12.15 -10.66 -20.27
N LYS A 712 -10.87 -10.38 -19.99
CA LYS A 712 -10.30 -10.47 -18.63
C LYS A 712 -10.41 -9.13 -17.92
N LEU A 713 -10.79 -9.13 -16.64
CA LEU A 713 -10.87 -7.91 -15.86
C LEU A 713 -9.50 -7.20 -15.73
N ALA A 714 -8.41 -7.96 -15.63
CA ALA A 714 -7.05 -7.41 -15.61
C ALA A 714 -6.77 -6.44 -16.78
N LEU A 715 -7.32 -6.68 -17.98
CA LEU A 715 -7.06 -5.82 -19.15
C LEU A 715 -7.60 -4.39 -18.99
N LEU A 716 -8.44 -4.14 -17.99
CA LEU A 716 -8.94 -2.80 -17.67
C LEU A 716 -7.86 -1.90 -17.05
N PHE A 717 -6.84 -2.48 -16.43
CA PHE A 717 -5.80 -1.76 -15.71
C PHE A 717 -4.53 -1.61 -16.55
N TYR A 718 -3.87 -0.46 -16.45
CA TYR A 718 -2.48 -0.35 -16.93
C TYR A 718 -1.59 -1.32 -16.14
N ASP A 719 -0.84 -2.18 -16.86
CA ASP A 719 -0.07 -3.29 -16.28
C ASP A 719 -0.91 -4.30 -15.49
N GLY A 720 -2.20 -4.40 -15.82
CA GLY A 720 -3.19 -5.28 -15.21
C GLY A 720 -2.77 -6.72 -14.93
N GLU A 721 -2.02 -7.31 -15.87
CA GLU A 721 -1.53 -8.68 -15.74
C GLU A 721 -0.55 -8.86 -14.57
N GLN A 722 0.20 -7.81 -14.20
CA GLN A 722 1.15 -7.86 -13.08
C GLN A 722 0.46 -7.89 -11.71
N TYR A 723 -0.81 -7.49 -11.65
CA TYR A 723 -1.62 -7.52 -10.43
C TYR A 723 -2.33 -8.86 -10.24
N ALA A 724 -2.44 -9.70 -11.27
CA ALA A 724 -3.06 -11.02 -11.13
C ALA A 724 -2.10 -12.01 -10.44
N ILE A 725 -2.62 -12.85 -9.53
CA ILE A 725 -1.85 -13.96 -8.94
C ILE A 725 -1.34 -14.84 -10.09
N GLY A 726 -0.04 -15.13 -10.10
CA GLY A 726 0.55 -16.10 -11.02
C GLY A 726 1.17 -15.52 -12.31
N ASN A 727 1.20 -14.20 -12.49
CA ASN A 727 1.67 -13.55 -13.74
C ASN A 727 2.87 -12.59 -13.58
N SER A 728 3.76 -12.85 -12.62
CA SER A 728 4.97 -12.06 -12.48
C SER A 728 5.99 -12.45 -13.56
N THR A 729 5.91 -11.78 -14.70
CA THR A 729 6.93 -11.81 -15.75
C THR A 729 8.23 -11.28 -15.17
N GLY A 730 9.15 -12.20 -14.84
CA GLY A 730 10.55 -11.84 -14.75
C GLY A 730 10.97 -11.19 -16.06
N ASN A 731 11.68 -10.06 -15.98
CA ASN A 731 12.29 -9.40 -17.13
C ASN A 731 13.27 -10.36 -17.83
N SER A 732 12.77 -11.19 -18.74
CA SER A 732 13.57 -11.90 -19.73
C SER A 732 13.22 -11.36 -21.10
N ASN A 733 14.17 -10.64 -21.68
CA ASN A 733 14.14 -10.25 -23.08
C ASN A 733 13.80 -11.46 -23.97
N GLN A 734 12.94 -11.19 -24.95
CA GLN A 734 12.66 -11.95 -26.18
C GLN A 734 11.55 -12.99 -26.17
N THR A 735 10.62 -12.72 -27.10
CA THR A 735 9.67 -13.63 -27.78
C THR A 735 8.57 -14.23 -26.93
N GLY A 736 7.34 -13.91 -27.32
CA GLY A 736 6.12 -14.32 -26.66
C GLY A 736 5.97 -15.84 -26.56
N GLU A 737 6.02 -16.31 -25.32
CA GLU A 737 5.27 -17.45 -24.81
C GLU A 737 4.95 -17.12 -23.35
N SER A 738 3.69 -17.26 -22.97
CA SER A 738 3.23 -17.10 -21.58
C SER A 738 3.91 -18.18 -20.74
N THR A 739 4.87 -17.79 -19.91
CA THR A 739 5.53 -18.71 -18.97
C THR A 739 4.65 -18.89 -17.76
N THR A 740 3.69 -19.82 -17.88
CA THR A 740 3.04 -20.45 -16.73
C THR A 740 4.12 -21.09 -15.87
N TYR A 741 4.08 -20.88 -14.55
CA TYR A 741 5.01 -21.52 -13.61
C TYR A 741 5.10 -23.03 -13.89
N GLN A 742 6.28 -23.50 -14.32
CA GLN A 742 6.50 -24.92 -14.59
C GLN A 742 6.71 -25.66 -13.27
N LEU A 743 5.59 -25.99 -12.59
CA LEU A 743 5.55 -26.84 -11.38
C LEU A 743 6.28 -28.19 -11.59
N GLU A 744 6.48 -28.60 -12.84
CA GLU A 744 7.25 -29.79 -13.21
C GLU A 744 8.73 -29.75 -12.81
N ASP A 745 9.33 -28.56 -12.78
CA ASP A 745 10.74 -28.34 -12.43
C ASP A 745 10.96 -28.30 -10.91
N CYS A 746 9.89 -28.12 -10.14
CA CYS A 746 9.95 -28.10 -8.67
C CYS A 746 10.06 -29.51 -8.07
N ILE A 747 9.83 -30.57 -8.87
CA ILE A 747 9.89 -31.97 -8.40
C ILE A 747 10.98 -32.74 -9.14
N THR A 748 11.99 -33.17 -8.39
CA THR A 748 13.12 -33.93 -8.92
C THR A 748 13.28 -35.27 -8.22
N TYR A 749 13.69 -36.28 -8.99
CA TYR A 749 14.05 -37.59 -8.45
C TYR A 749 15.54 -37.63 -8.10
N GLU A 750 15.86 -37.94 -6.85
CA GLU A 750 17.23 -38.16 -6.38
C GLU A 750 17.48 -39.66 -6.14
N ASN A 751 18.73 -40.12 -6.32
CA ASN A 751 19.16 -41.49 -6.01
C ASN A 751 18.40 -42.62 -6.74
N TRP A 752 17.88 -42.35 -7.94
CA TRP A 752 17.13 -43.30 -8.75
C TRP A 752 17.88 -44.61 -9.02
N LYS A 753 17.28 -45.74 -8.65
CA LYS A 753 17.80 -47.09 -8.91
C LYS A 753 16.70 -48.02 -9.42
N LYS A 754 16.97 -48.71 -10.53
CA LYS A 754 16.15 -49.81 -11.07
C LYS A 754 16.81 -51.14 -10.75
N ARG A 755 16.07 -52.10 -10.20
CA ARG A 755 16.55 -53.45 -9.87
C ARG A 755 15.59 -54.53 -10.30
#